data_AF-A0A953TF98-F1
#
_entry.id   AF-A0A953TF98-F1
#
_cell.length_a   1.000
_cell.length_b   1.000
_cell.length_c   1.000
_cell.angle_alpha   90.00
_cell.angle_beta   90.00
_cell.angle_gamma   90.00
#
_symmetry.space_group_name_H-M   'P 1'
#
loop_
_entity.id
_entity.type
_entity.pdbx_description
1 polymer ?
#
loop_
_entity_poly.entity_id
_entity_poly.type
_entity_poly.pdbx_seq_one_letter_code
_entity_poly.pdbx_strand_id
1 'polypeptide(L)'
;MINGNLKIVKLSVLVVTTLAVSGIVYNPHGRNSLNDIPNRIPEAAPYVLAEAQNFPPPYHEHWAQEDSPGQCQTCHQKIFDEWNGSMMSNSWRDPVWRAAFLALARATSANGECDTPEPPDGTPRAAHNPFANRGECSSTFDIGTQKYLVSRPGSLLDFFCSRCHMPTDYVDNIPLKNVTFDSRTKRESAPGDPNFNPTADNGTGLAYATLDSQFRNTESGKSGIICAVCHTYAETRDTPYHNFLRSDSRYTPAQGTQARSDLLAAAQQDTYGVPDPSKQNLGYSIGAGSYRLSPHAIGFPERFGPLAANPPAPSTDSYTSRIFGQNIDFQQMDPTKHKGYHQAMFVRAEMCAACHDVTNALPIKNKLGKWVGGFPIERTYTEWANSAYAERPGNPNFDLNFKRDCQSCHMQQDYGQPGTAQTLYKDGKPLPPLVDRVANEGGGPHPFFTHHFVGGNAYVTRLIGKDVDQTGNVAPYPELSAFSFSSADEKSPYSRAFWTHTERKGAFAQQSRMAWDRLRHVLSMDVHGPAKVAASSSAPIAIHIANTGSGHDFPTGFPEGRTAWLAVHAYDLATGNELPIHDNVWNRTSIGVGNLTAEEMVDPNFPGCDWKIPGGSADPYSMQFKAVASLGNSCPTLDLPYATALNLVTNKSGVAVDKDGKVIDKDNPEGLPQFTDTNGNGDFFDDSFLRDTRFKPRGRPEYEKNIDRYSVVIPAGTQGPVAVSAAVYYQSVEAVVALHFLGNMADTNNDFVLQPCVLGGLCDGRKPSTEPAVVEGAPPVPMVVRSWLIAVDGGKTDQTAPRVETYPAPGASQVYQDAVVKVFFSRPVRGVDSRSFTLVDSHGAQVPAGVDQIGDGTWGLFPGQVLLKAGETYTARLKAGVCDLAGSCTRQDLVWKFAVSKDPEQGSGDTSVPAGFKLPVQERSESPRTAAASRPGVVKVAKK
;
A
#
# COMPACT_ATOMS: atom_id res chain seq x y z
N MET A 1 -46.56 -25.36 38.82
CA MET A 1 -45.41 -24.47 39.13
C MET A 1 -44.14 -24.74 38.30
N ILE A 2 -44.18 -25.52 37.20
CA ILE A 2 -42.95 -25.93 36.49
C ILE A 2 -42.46 -24.91 35.44
N ASN A 3 -43.35 -24.11 34.83
CA ASN A 3 -42.98 -23.14 33.78
C ASN A 3 -42.28 -21.86 34.27
N GLY A 4 -42.29 -21.57 35.58
CA GLY A 4 -41.60 -20.39 36.13
C GLY A 4 -40.08 -20.53 36.12
N ASN A 5 -39.58 -21.68 36.60
CA ASN A 5 -38.14 -21.92 36.73
C ASN A 5 -37.41 -21.98 35.38
N LEU A 6 -38.07 -22.44 34.31
CA LEU A 6 -37.44 -22.51 32.99
C LEU A 6 -37.16 -21.11 32.40
N LYS A 7 -38.02 -20.12 32.67
CA LYS A 7 -37.76 -18.71 32.29
C LYS A 7 -36.61 -18.12 33.11
N ILE A 8 -36.57 -18.38 34.42
CA ILE A 8 -35.49 -17.91 35.29
C ILE A 8 -34.16 -18.53 34.88
N VAL A 9 -34.09 -19.85 34.65
CA VAL A 9 -32.86 -20.52 34.19
C VAL A 9 -32.41 -20.01 32.82
N LYS A 10 -33.33 -19.79 31.87
CA LYS A 10 -32.97 -19.19 30.57
C LYS A 10 -32.46 -17.75 30.72
N LEU A 11 -33.07 -16.94 31.59
CA LEU A 11 -32.61 -15.57 31.84
C LEU A 11 -31.24 -15.56 32.54
N SER A 12 -31.02 -16.43 33.53
CA SER A 12 -29.72 -16.58 34.19
C SER A 12 -28.64 -17.10 33.25
N VAL A 13 -28.94 -18.07 32.38
CA VAL A 13 -27.99 -18.54 31.34
C VAL A 13 -27.72 -17.44 30.34
N LEU A 14 -28.72 -16.67 29.90
CA LEU A 14 -28.52 -15.52 29.02
C LEU A 14 -27.61 -14.48 29.69
N VAL A 15 -27.93 -14.04 30.91
CA VAL A 15 -27.15 -13.05 31.67
C VAL A 15 -25.73 -13.55 31.96
N VAL A 16 -25.54 -14.82 32.32
CA VAL A 16 -24.19 -15.40 32.52
C VAL A 16 -23.44 -15.51 31.20
N THR A 17 -24.10 -15.81 30.09
CA THR A 17 -23.46 -15.84 28.76
C THR A 17 -23.10 -14.43 28.30
N THR A 18 -23.98 -13.44 28.48
CA THR A 18 -23.71 -12.03 28.19
C THR A 18 -22.56 -11.53 29.06
N LEU A 19 -22.56 -11.78 30.37
CA LEU A 19 -21.48 -11.38 31.28
C LEU A 19 -20.16 -12.13 31.01
N ALA A 20 -20.22 -13.39 30.56
CA ALA A 20 -19.03 -14.14 30.15
C ALA A 20 -18.47 -13.63 28.81
N VAL A 21 -19.33 -13.30 27.84
CA VAL A 21 -18.91 -12.67 26.59
C VAL A 21 -18.35 -11.28 26.87
N SER A 22 -19.02 -10.45 27.66
CA SER A 22 -18.50 -9.16 28.12
C SER A 22 -17.18 -9.31 28.89
N GLY A 23 -17.02 -10.35 29.73
CA GLY A 23 -15.79 -10.62 30.49
C GLY A 23 -14.66 -11.26 29.70
N ILE A 24 -14.94 -11.84 28.51
CA ILE A 24 -13.93 -12.31 27.56
C ILE A 24 -13.50 -11.16 26.64
N VAL A 25 -14.41 -10.25 26.31
CA VAL A 25 -14.11 -8.98 25.62
C VAL A 25 -13.41 -7.97 26.55
N TYR A 26 -13.49 -8.14 27.87
CA TYR A 26 -12.96 -7.20 28.86
C TYR A 26 -11.84 -7.80 29.72
N ASN A 27 -10.59 -7.54 29.34
CA ASN A 27 -9.42 -7.82 30.18
C ASN A 27 -9.05 -6.58 31.02
N PRO A 28 -9.26 -6.58 32.35
CA PRO A 28 -9.06 -5.37 33.16
C PRO A 28 -7.59 -5.06 33.43
N HIS A 29 -7.06 -4.05 32.73
CA HIS A 29 -5.91 -3.21 33.08
C HIS A 29 -4.65 -3.92 33.63
N GLY A 30 -3.84 -4.47 32.72
CA GLY A 30 -2.39 -4.58 32.93
C GLY A 30 -1.70 -3.22 32.72
N ARG A 31 -0.67 -2.90 33.53
CA ARG A 31 0.04 -1.60 33.52
C ARG A 31 1.01 -1.41 32.33
N ASN A 32 0.51 -1.36 31.10
CA ASN A 32 1.26 -0.80 29.95
C ASN A 32 0.33 0.18 29.21
N SER A 33 0.61 1.48 29.34
CA SER A 33 -0.27 2.57 28.91
C SER A 33 -0.09 2.96 27.44
N LEU A 34 -0.33 2.02 26.52
CA LEU A 34 -0.21 2.26 25.06
C LEU A 34 -1.52 2.22 24.27
N ASN A 35 -2.63 1.73 24.86
CA ASN A 35 -3.81 1.30 24.10
C ASN A 35 -5.09 2.10 24.42
N ASP A 36 -4.97 3.41 24.63
CA ASP A 36 -6.10 4.33 24.54
C ASP A 36 -5.85 5.31 23.39
N ILE A 37 -6.58 5.13 22.29
CA ILE A 37 -6.55 6.00 21.13
C ILE A 37 -7.95 6.60 20.95
N PRO A 38 -8.15 7.88 21.28
CA PRO A 38 -9.42 8.58 21.07
C PRO A 38 -9.84 8.61 19.60
N ASN A 39 -11.16 8.61 19.37
CA ASN A 39 -11.84 8.99 18.11
C ASN A 39 -11.53 8.14 16.86
N ARG A 40 -12.13 6.96 16.67
CA ARG A 40 -12.07 6.26 15.37
C ARG A 40 -13.40 5.72 14.82
N ILE A 41 -13.37 5.38 13.53
CA ILE A 41 -14.49 5.48 12.59
C ILE A 41 -15.21 4.12 12.37
N PRO A 42 -16.56 4.07 12.46
CA PRO A 42 -17.40 2.94 12.08
C PRO A 42 -17.39 2.59 10.59
N GLU A 43 -17.86 1.39 10.24
CA GLU A 43 -17.99 0.96 8.84
C GLU A 43 -19.18 1.61 8.13
N ALA A 44 -19.09 1.62 6.80
CA ALA A 44 -20.26 1.32 5.99
C ALA A 44 -20.64 -0.16 6.22
N ALA A 45 -21.73 -0.37 6.96
CA ALA A 45 -22.29 -1.62 7.48
C ALA A 45 -22.20 -2.89 6.60
N PRO A 46 -22.29 -4.09 7.22
CA PRO A 46 -22.27 -5.37 6.53
C PRO A 46 -23.42 -5.54 5.52
N TYR A 47 -23.09 -6.12 4.36
CA TYR A 47 -23.96 -6.26 3.19
C TYR A 47 -24.74 -7.58 3.19
N VAL A 48 -26.09 -7.51 3.22
CA VAL A 48 -26.97 -8.68 3.16
C VAL A 48 -27.51 -8.89 1.74
N LEU A 49 -27.22 -10.06 1.15
CA LEU A 49 -27.44 -10.35 -0.29
C LEU A 49 -28.90 -10.51 -0.73
N ALA A 50 -29.85 -10.74 0.20
CA ALA A 50 -31.19 -11.20 -0.14
C ALA A 50 -32.14 -10.11 -0.70
N GLU A 51 -31.86 -8.83 -0.46
CA GLU A 51 -32.76 -7.72 -0.80
C GLU A 51 -32.41 -6.99 -2.12
N ALA A 52 -31.22 -7.25 -2.68
CA ALA A 52 -30.68 -6.56 -3.86
C ALA A 52 -31.43 -6.86 -5.18
N GLN A 53 -32.37 -7.82 -5.18
CA GLN A 53 -33.02 -8.34 -6.39
C GLN A 53 -34.14 -7.43 -6.95
N ASN A 54 -34.58 -6.41 -6.21
CA ASN A 54 -35.78 -5.64 -6.57
C ASN A 54 -35.49 -4.35 -7.39
N PHE A 55 -34.37 -3.66 -7.16
CA PHE A 55 -34.00 -2.44 -7.89
C PHE A 55 -32.46 -2.28 -7.97
N PRO A 56 -31.84 -2.35 -9.16
CA PRO A 56 -30.38 -2.37 -9.30
C PRO A 56 -29.75 -1.00 -9.68
N PRO A 57 -28.48 -0.71 -9.30
CA PRO A 57 -27.76 0.51 -9.67
C PRO A 57 -27.41 0.61 -11.19
N PRO A 58 -26.91 1.76 -11.68
CA PRO A 58 -26.58 1.93 -13.10
C PRO A 58 -25.60 0.85 -13.60
N TYR A 59 -25.98 0.20 -14.72
CA TYR A 59 -25.18 -0.84 -15.39
C TYR A 59 -24.94 -2.12 -14.57
N HIS A 60 -25.59 -2.27 -13.42
CA HIS A 60 -25.47 -3.45 -12.56
C HIS A 60 -25.79 -4.79 -13.25
N GLU A 61 -26.83 -4.83 -14.08
CA GLU A 61 -27.18 -6.03 -14.85
C GLU A 61 -26.06 -6.40 -15.83
N HIS A 62 -25.39 -5.41 -16.41
CA HIS A 62 -24.23 -5.59 -17.30
C HIS A 62 -23.00 -6.07 -16.50
N TRP A 63 -22.70 -5.49 -15.33
CA TRP A 63 -21.58 -5.93 -14.48
C TRP A 63 -21.79 -7.31 -13.83
N ALA A 64 -23.03 -7.66 -13.48
CA ALA A 64 -23.37 -8.98 -12.93
C ALA A 64 -23.43 -10.08 -14.00
N GLN A 65 -23.72 -9.72 -15.26
CA GLN A 65 -23.84 -10.65 -16.38
C GLN A 65 -22.64 -10.50 -17.33
N GLU A 66 -22.73 -9.62 -18.33
CA GLU A 66 -21.82 -9.54 -19.48
C GLU A 66 -20.35 -9.21 -19.14
N ASP A 67 -20.11 -8.48 -18.06
CA ASP A 67 -18.81 -7.91 -17.70
C ASP A 67 -18.23 -8.45 -16.36
N SER A 68 -18.82 -9.52 -15.82
CA SER A 68 -18.39 -10.13 -14.55
C SER A 68 -16.96 -10.71 -14.62
N PRO A 69 -16.09 -10.49 -13.61
CA PRO A 69 -14.75 -11.06 -13.56
C PRO A 69 -14.71 -12.58 -13.69
N GLY A 70 -15.72 -13.27 -13.14
CA GLY A 70 -15.83 -14.73 -13.21
C GLY A 70 -16.06 -15.26 -14.63
N GLN A 71 -16.66 -14.46 -15.53
CA GLN A 71 -16.75 -14.85 -16.95
C GLN A 71 -15.39 -14.74 -17.63
N CYS A 72 -14.67 -13.63 -17.41
CA CYS A 72 -13.31 -13.43 -17.92
C CYS A 72 -12.36 -14.55 -17.48
N GLN A 73 -12.44 -14.98 -16.20
CA GLN A 73 -11.64 -16.08 -15.64
C GLN A 73 -11.66 -17.34 -16.49
N THR A 74 -12.83 -17.74 -17.02
CA THR A 74 -13.00 -18.99 -17.78
C THR A 74 -12.06 -19.11 -18.98
N CYS A 75 -11.70 -17.98 -19.59
CA CYS A 75 -10.78 -17.88 -20.72
C CYS A 75 -9.42 -17.29 -20.34
N HIS A 76 -9.32 -16.50 -19.27
CA HIS A 76 -8.14 -15.72 -18.87
C HIS A 76 -7.66 -16.06 -17.44
N GLN A 77 -7.60 -17.35 -17.10
CA GLN A 77 -7.38 -17.82 -15.72
C GLN A 77 -6.09 -17.24 -15.11
N LYS A 78 -4.98 -17.21 -15.88
CA LYS A 78 -3.71 -16.65 -15.40
C LYS A 78 -3.84 -15.17 -14.98
N ILE A 79 -4.35 -14.32 -15.88
CA ILE A 79 -4.55 -12.88 -15.64
C ILE A 79 -5.48 -12.66 -14.44
N PHE A 80 -6.54 -13.46 -14.34
CA PHE A 80 -7.45 -13.41 -13.21
C PHE A 80 -6.76 -13.79 -11.89
N ASP A 81 -5.93 -14.83 -11.86
CA ASP A 81 -5.16 -15.23 -10.68
C ASP A 81 -4.09 -14.22 -10.27
N GLU A 82 -3.52 -13.49 -11.23
CA GLU A 82 -2.61 -12.36 -10.98
C GLU A 82 -3.36 -11.17 -10.37
N TRP A 83 -4.52 -10.78 -10.95
CA TRP A 83 -5.37 -9.69 -10.45
C TRP A 83 -6.01 -10.00 -9.09
N ASN A 84 -6.47 -11.22 -8.87
CA ASN A 84 -7.19 -11.64 -7.68
C ASN A 84 -6.27 -11.67 -6.45
N GLY A 85 -6.49 -10.72 -5.53
CA GLY A 85 -5.62 -10.47 -4.36
C GLY A 85 -4.71 -9.25 -4.50
N SER A 86 -4.73 -8.57 -5.65
CA SER A 86 -4.08 -7.26 -5.83
C SER A 86 -4.80 -6.16 -5.05
N MET A 87 -4.14 -5.01 -4.87
CA MET A 87 -4.81 -3.84 -4.30
C MET A 87 -5.93 -3.30 -5.18
N MET A 88 -5.96 -3.64 -6.48
CA MET A 88 -6.99 -3.22 -7.42
C MET A 88 -8.25 -4.08 -7.25
N SER A 89 -8.11 -5.42 -7.22
CA SER A 89 -9.25 -6.30 -6.88
C SER A 89 -9.81 -6.01 -5.49
N ASN A 90 -8.93 -5.60 -4.57
CA ASN A 90 -9.27 -5.31 -3.19
C ASN A 90 -9.62 -3.83 -2.91
N SER A 91 -9.67 -2.95 -3.92
CA SER A 91 -9.69 -1.48 -3.72
C SER A 91 -10.84 -0.97 -2.84
N TRP A 92 -12.00 -1.62 -2.94
CA TRP A 92 -13.20 -1.29 -2.20
C TRP A 92 -13.17 -1.84 -0.77
N ARG A 93 -12.65 -3.06 -0.61
CA ARG A 93 -12.56 -3.76 0.69
C ARG A 93 -11.28 -3.48 1.47
N ASP A 94 -10.39 -2.62 0.96
CA ASP A 94 -9.21 -2.12 1.69
C ASP A 94 -9.67 -1.42 2.99
N PRO A 95 -9.37 -1.99 4.17
CA PRO A 95 -9.84 -1.45 5.44
C PRO A 95 -9.23 -0.07 5.76
N VAL A 96 -8.01 0.21 5.27
CA VAL A 96 -7.32 1.49 5.48
C VAL A 96 -8.01 2.58 4.66
N TRP A 97 -8.28 2.30 3.38
CA TRP A 97 -8.99 3.23 2.52
C TRP A 97 -10.43 3.46 3.00
N ARG A 98 -11.18 2.40 3.36
CA ARG A 98 -12.56 2.56 3.84
C ARG A 98 -12.64 3.43 5.09
N ALA A 99 -11.74 3.22 6.04
CA ALA A 99 -11.66 4.03 7.25
C ALA A 99 -11.34 5.51 6.94
N ALA A 100 -10.35 5.77 6.07
CA ALA A 100 -10.02 7.13 5.61
C ALA A 100 -11.18 7.79 4.84
N PHE A 101 -11.89 7.01 4.02
CA PHE A 101 -13.07 7.46 3.26
C PHE A 101 -14.21 7.86 4.19
N LEU A 102 -14.53 7.04 5.20
CA LEU A 102 -15.59 7.30 6.18
C LEU A 102 -15.23 8.47 7.11
N ALA A 103 -13.94 8.64 7.45
CA ALA A 103 -13.45 9.83 8.15
C ALA A 103 -13.71 11.10 7.32
N LEU A 104 -13.32 11.09 6.05
CA LEU A 104 -13.52 12.18 5.09
C LEU A 104 -15.01 12.48 4.85
N ALA A 105 -15.85 11.46 4.72
CA ALA A 105 -17.28 11.61 4.49
C ALA A 105 -17.96 12.32 5.67
N ARG A 106 -17.63 11.94 6.91
CA ARG A 106 -18.12 12.61 8.12
C ARG A 106 -17.55 14.00 8.28
N ALA A 107 -16.24 14.15 8.11
CA ALA A 107 -15.57 15.44 8.18
C ALA A 107 -16.21 16.44 7.22
N THR A 108 -16.59 16.02 6.01
CA THR A 108 -17.23 16.84 4.96
C THR A 108 -18.75 16.65 4.84
N SER A 109 -19.42 16.16 5.89
CA SER A 109 -20.85 15.87 5.88
C SER A 109 -21.70 17.10 5.55
N ALA A 110 -22.66 16.94 4.65
CA ALA A 110 -23.66 17.92 4.27
C ALA A 110 -24.89 17.93 5.21
N ASN A 111 -24.95 17.01 6.18
CA ASN A 111 -26.03 16.86 7.16
C ASN A 111 -25.60 17.25 8.59
N GLY A 112 -24.43 17.88 8.75
CA GLY A 112 -23.83 18.09 10.07
C GLY A 112 -23.43 16.76 10.73
N GLU A 113 -23.53 16.70 12.05
CA GLU A 113 -23.26 15.48 12.82
C GLU A 113 -24.44 14.48 12.80
N CYS A 114 -25.51 14.75 12.05
CA CYS A 114 -26.66 13.84 12.00
C CYS A 114 -26.36 12.53 11.25
N ASP A 115 -25.35 12.51 10.38
CA ASP A 115 -24.83 11.29 9.72
C ASP A 115 -23.88 10.50 10.65
N THR A 116 -23.58 11.01 11.85
CA THR A 116 -22.93 10.25 12.94
C THR A 116 -24.03 9.64 13.83
N PRO A 117 -24.05 8.32 14.06
CA PRO A 117 -25.10 7.67 14.86
C PRO A 117 -24.93 7.91 16.37
N GLU A 118 -26.03 7.83 17.14
CA GLU A 118 -26.00 7.94 18.60
C GLU A 118 -25.37 6.69 19.26
N PRO A 119 -24.38 6.84 20.15
CA PRO A 119 -23.87 5.74 20.97
C PRO A 119 -24.97 5.06 21.82
N PRO A 120 -25.06 3.70 21.83
CA PRO A 120 -26.11 2.99 22.59
C PRO A 120 -26.06 3.13 24.12
N ASP A 121 -24.98 3.65 24.70
CA ASP A 121 -24.89 4.00 26.12
C ASP A 121 -25.43 5.40 26.44
N GLY A 122 -25.88 6.15 25.43
CA GLY A 122 -26.36 7.53 25.58
C GLY A 122 -25.26 8.56 25.79
N THR A 123 -23.99 8.22 25.56
CA THR A 123 -22.91 9.21 25.53
C THR A 123 -23.02 10.11 24.29
N PRO A 124 -22.56 11.37 24.34
CA PRO A 124 -22.65 12.26 23.18
C PRO A 124 -21.86 11.74 21.98
N ARG A 125 -22.38 11.95 20.77
CA ARG A 125 -21.67 11.64 19.52
C ARG A 125 -20.36 12.42 19.39
N ALA A 126 -19.36 11.79 18.80
CA ALA A 126 -18.15 12.47 18.32
C ALA A 126 -18.51 13.52 17.26
N ALA A 127 -17.90 14.71 17.37
CA ALA A 127 -18.10 15.82 16.45
C ALA A 127 -16.93 15.90 15.46
N HIS A 128 -17.07 15.21 14.33
CA HIS A 128 -16.02 15.12 13.31
C HIS A 128 -16.09 16.25 12.27
N ASN A 129 -17.27 16.84 12.06
CA ASN A 129 -17.50 17.83 11.03
C ASN A 129 -17.20 19.24 11.57
N PRO A 130 -16.08 19.87 11.15
CA PRO A 130 -15.73 21.21 11.59
C PRO A 130 -16.73 22.32 11.23
N PHE A 131 -17.70 22.06 10.36
CA PHE A 131 -18.69 23.01 9.84
C PHE A 131 -20.14 22.70 10.25
N ALA A 132 -20.37 21.66 11.04
CA ALA A 132 -21.70 21.31 11.54
C ALA A 132 -22.27 22.40 12.45
N ASN A 133 -23.53 22.76 12.22
CA ASN A 133 -24.26 23.64 13.12
C ASN A 133 -24.72 22.83 14.34
N ARG A 134 -24.33 23.24 15.55
CA ARG A 134 -24.57 22.45 16.76
C ARG A 134 -26.07 22.30 17.06
N GLY A 135 -26.57 21.07 17.01
CA GLY A 135 -27.98 20.75 17.27
C GLY A 135 -28.87 20.85 16.03
N GLU A 136 -28.31 21.10 14.85
CA GLU A 136 -28.99 21.07 13.57
C GLU A 136 -28.42 19.92 12.71
N CYS A 137 -29.26 19.30 11.89
CA CYS A 137 -28.80 18.39 10.83
C CYS A 137 -28.35 19.20 9.61
N SER A 138 -27.33 20.04 9.80
CA SER A 138 -26.87 20.98 8.78
C SER A 138 -25.39 21.32 8.93
N SER A 139 -24.78 21.80 7.85
CA SER A 139 -23.41 22.30 7.82
C SER A 139 -23.31 23.59 7.01
N THR A 140 -22.44 24.48 7.48
CA THR A 140 -22.27 25.82 6.91
C THR A 140 -20.89 25.96 6.28
N PHE A 141 -20.80 25.79 4.96
CA PHE A 141 -19.55 25.89 4.21
C PHE A 141 -19.35 27.30 3.65
N ASP A 142 -18.17 27.89 3.85
CA ASP A 142 -17.82 29.24 3.35
C ASP A 142 -17.11 29.12 2.00
N ILE A 143 -17.71 29.65 0.92
CA ILE A 143 -17.10 29.69 -0.42
C ILE A 143 -16.56 31.09 -0.77
N GLY A 144 -16.21 31.88 0.24
CA GLY A 144 -15.62 33.22 0.11
C GLY A 144 -16.58 34.34 -0.25
N THR A 145 -17.57 34.10 -1.11
CA THR A 145 -18.60 35.09 -1.49
C THR A 145 -19.82 35.05 -0.58
N GLN A 146 -20.23 33.85 -0.16
CA GLN A 146 -21.30 33.61 0.80
C GLN A 146 -21.09 32.28 1.52
N LYS A 147 -21.82 32.07 2.61
CA LYS A 147 -21.89 30.79 3.31
C LYS A 147 -23.09 29.99 2.81
N TYR A 148 -22.85 28.74 2.45
CA TYR A 148 -23.87 27.79 2.02
C TYR A 148 -24.25 26.90 3.19
N LEU A 149 -25.48 27.05 3.66
CA LEU A 149 -26.11 26.09 4.54
C LEU A 149 -26.56 24.89 3.69
N VAL A 150 -26.13 23.70 4.08
CA VAL A 150 -26.57 22.43 3.49
C VAL A 150 -27.12 21.56 4.61
N SER A 151 -28.20 20.83 4.35
CA SER A 151 -28.91 19.99 5.34
C SER A 151 -29.50 18.77 4.65
N ARG A 152 -28.63 17.86 4.19
CA ARG A 152 -29.02 16.61 3.49
C ARG A 152 -28.00 15.51 3.75
N PRO A 153 -28.39 14.22 3.74
CA PRO A 153 -27.45 13.12 3.86
C PRO A 153 -26.38 13.14 2.76
N GLY A 154 -25.13 12.81 3.12
CA GLY A 154 -24.00 12.70 2.19
C GLY A 154 -22.87 13.67 2.48
N SER A 155 -21.74 13.53 1.77
CA SER A 155 -20.57 14.40 1.93
C SER A 155 -20.20 15.16 0.66
N LEU A 156 -19.35 16.18 0.80
CA LEU A 156 -18.83 16.94 -0.34
C LEU A 156 -17.79 16.18 -1.18
N LEU A 157 -17.27 15.03 -0.70
CA LEU A 157 -16.19 14.27 -1.34
C LEU A 157 -16.53 12.78 -1.62
N ASP A 158 -17.75 12.34 -1.36
CA ASP A 158 -18.21 10.94 -1.63
C ASP A 158 -18.01 10.54 -3.10
N PHE A 159 -18.48 11.40 -4.01
CA PHE A 159 -18.30 11.23 -5.46
C PHE A 159 -16.83 11.28 -5.91
N PHE A 160 -15.94 11.91 -5.14
CA PHE A 160 -14.53 12.03 -5.51
C PHE A 160 -13.74 10.74 -5.22
N CYS A 161 -13.92 10.18 -4.02
CA CYS A 161 -13.20 8.96 -3.62
C CYS A 161 -13.74 7.70 -4.30
N SER A 162 -15.05 7.64 -4.53
CA SER A 162 -15.71 6.49 -5.18
C SER A 162 -15.09 6.12 -6.53
N ARG A 163 -14.70 7.12 -7.32
CA ARG A 163 -14.17 6.92 -8.68
C ARG A 163 -12.90 6.08 -8.75
N CYS A 164 -12.08 6.02 -7.70
CA CYS A 164 -10.84 5.23 -7.74
C CYS A 164 -10.92 3.90 -6.97
N HIS A 165 -11.90 3.76 -6.08
CA HIS A 165 -11.94 2.67 -5.10
C HIS A 165 -13.25 1.91 -5.00
N MET A 166 -14.41 2.49 -5.36
CA MET A 166 -15.71 1.82 -5.25
C MET A 166 -15.96 0.82 -6.38
N PRO A 167 -16.94 -0.09 -6.20
CA PRO A 167 -17.32 -1.05 -7.23
C PRO A 167 -17.81 -0.37 -8.52
N THR A 168 -17.77 -1.14 -9.62
CA THR A 168 -18.04 -0.71 -10.99
C THR A 168 -19.32 0.07 -11.21
N ASP A 169 -20.35 -0.28 -10.46
CA ASP A 169 -21.71 0.28 -10.51
C ASP A 169 -21.73 1.79 -10.14
N TYR A 170 -20.65 2.30 -9.54
CA TYR A 170 -20.51 3.67 -9.04
C TYR A 170 -19.40 4.48 -9.73
N VAL A 171 -18.63 3.86 -10.65
CA VAL A 171 -17.43 4.41 -11.29
C VAL A 171 -17.70 5.66 -12.15
N ASP A 172 -18.90 5.79 -12.74
CA ASP A 172 -19.34 7.04 -13.40
C ASP A 172 -20.73 7.45 -12.93
N ASN A 173 -20.85 7.81 -11.63
CA ASN A 173 -22.09 8.35 -11.05
C ASN A 173 -22.40 9.80 -11.49
N ILE A 174 -22.14 10.11 -12.77
CA ILE A 174 -22.67 11.27 -13.48
C ILE A 174 -23.75 10.74 -14.43
N PRO A 175 -25.05 10.83 -14.08
CA PRO A 175 -26.11 10.43 -14.99
C PRO A 175 -25.99 11.21 -16.30
N LEU A 176 -25.95 10.53 -17.46
CA LEU A 176 -25.78 11.20 -18.76
C LEU A 176 -26.84 12.28 -19.02
N LYS A 177 -28.06 12.10 -18.48
CA LYS A 177 -29.15 13.10 -18.49
C LYS A 177 -28.84 14.40 -17.72
N ASN A 178 -27.88 14.38 -16.80
CA ASN A 178 -27.42 15.54 -16.03
C ASN A 178 -26.23 16.25 -16.71
N VAL A 179 -25.68 15.68 -17.79
CA VAL A 179 -24.62 16.30 -18.58
C VAL A 179 -25.25 17.38 -19.46
N THR A 180 -24.85 18.63 -19.19
CA THR A 180 -25.29 19.82 -19.92
C THR A 180 -24.17 20.32 -20.84
N PHE A 181 -24.50 20.76 -22.05
CA PHE A 181 -23.54 21.33 -22.98
C PHE A 181 -23.60 22.86 -22.94
N ASP A 182 -22.55 23.51 -22.45
CA ASP A 182 -22.46 24.97 -22.50
C ASP A 182 -22.09 25.44 -23.92
N SER A 183 -23.06 26.07 -24.58
CA SER A 183 -22.89 26.60 -25.93
C SER A 183 -21.80 27.68 -26.07
N ARG A 184 -21.40 28.35 -24.98
CA ARG A 184 -20.33 29.36 -24.93
C ARG A 184 -18.94 28.71 -24.91
N THR A 185 -18.72 27.78 -23.98
CA THR A 185 -17.41 27.11 -23.79
C THR A 185 -17.24 25.85 -24.64
N LYS A 186 -18.33 25.34 -25.25
CA LYS A 186 -18.40 24.04 -25.96
C LYS A 186 -18.08 22.82 -25.08
N ARG A 187 -18.20 22.96 -23.75
CA ARG A 187 -17.90 21.90 -22.78
C ARG A 187 -19.17 21.20 -22.29
N GLU A 188 -19.04 19.90 -22.08
CA GLU A 188 -19.94 19.12 -21.23
C GLU A 188 -19.66 19.48 -19.76
N SER A 189 -20.69 19.75 -18.97
CA SER A 189 -20.60 19.92 -17.52
C SER A 189 -21.79 19.29 -16.81
N ALA A 190 -21.53 18.68 -15.65
CA ALA A 190 -22.55 18.11 -14.79
C ALA A 190 -22.18 18.36 -13.33
N PRO A 191 -23.13 18.69 -12.44
CA PRO A 191 -22.91 18.54 -11.02
C PRO A 191 -22.76 17.04 -10.71
N GLY A 192 -21.76 16.66 -9.92
CA GLY A 192 -21.77 15.36 -9.24
C GLY A 192 -23.01 15.30 -8.34
N ASP A 193 -23.69 14.15 -8.26
CA ASP A 193 -24.88 14.02 -7.44
C ASP A 193 -24.52 14.05 -5.95
N PRO A 194 -24.84 15.12 -5.18
CA PRO A 194 -24.44 15.22 -3.78
C PRO A 194 -25.51 14.62 -2.86
N ASN A 195 -26.49 13.89 -3.42
CA ASN A 195 -27.30 12.92 -2.69
C ASN A 195 -26.69 11.51 -2.78
N PHE A 196 -25.58 11.34 -3.52
CA PHE A 196 -24.77 10.13 -3.48
C PHE A 196 -24.11 9.99 -2.10
N ASN A 197 -24.83 9.36 -1.17
CA ASN A 197 -24.29 8.98 0.12
C ASN A 197 -24.04 7.46 0.17
N PRO A 198 -22.83 6.99 -0.18
CA PRO A 198 -22.42 5.60 -0.02
C PRO A 198 -22.27 5.17 1.45
N THR A 199 -22.43 6.10 2.41
CA THR A 199 -22.22 5.90 3.85
C THR A 199 -23.44 6.18 4.74
N ALA A 200 -24.58 6.58 4.16
CA ALA A 200 -25.83 6.91 4.89
C ALA A 200 -26.25 5.78 5.83
N ASP A 201 -27.06 6.05 6.86
CA ASP A 201 -27.57 5.06 7.82
C ASP A 201 -29.11 5.01 7.96
N ASN A 202 -29.82 5.92 7.28
CA ASN A 202 -31.26 6.17 7.41
C ASN A 202 -31.77 6.49 8.83
N GLY A 203 -30.89 6.91 9.75
CA GLY A 203 -31.21 7.02 11.17
C GLY A 203 -31.44 5.67 11.88
N THR A 204 -30.95 4.56 11.30
CA THR A 204 -31.01 3.24 11.95
C THR A 204 -29.84 2.98 12.90
N GLY A 205 -28.81 3.85 12.88
CA GLY A 205 -27.55 3.63 13.60
C GLY A 205 -26.55 2.73 12.86
N LEU A 206 -26.95 2.16 11.72
CA LEU A 206 -26.17 1.24 10.88
C LEU A 206 -26.20 1.76 9.44
N ALA A 207 -25.07 1.75 8.73
CA ALA A 207 -25.10 2.19 7.33
C ALA A 207 -26.11 1.39 6.47
N TYR A 208 -26.65 2.04 5.44
CA TYR A 208 -27.93 1.78 4.78
C TYR A 208 -27.90 0.51 3.92
N ALA A 209 -27.98 -0.67 4.54
CA ALA A 209 -27.91 -1.96 3.86
C ALA A 209 -28.97 -3.00 4.28
N THR A 210 -29.98 -2.64 5.11
CA THR A 210 -30.95 -3.62 5.64
C THR A 210 -32.42 -3.17 5.78
N LEU A 211 -32.83 -1.95 5.39
CA LEU A 211 -34.24 -1.52 5.48
C LEU A 211 -34.67 -0.55 4.35
N ASP A 212 -35.09 -1.16 3.24
CA ASP A 212 -36.06 -0.73 2.21
C ASP A 212 -35.80 0.44 1.23
N SER A 213 -36.27 0.22 -0.01
CA SER A 213 -36.43 1.13 -1.16
C SER A 213 -35.23 1.80 -1.86
N GLN A 214 -33.98 1.77 -1.35
CA GLN A 214 -32.81 2.35 -2.08
C GLN A 214 -31.52 1.47 -2.12
N PHE A 215 -31.38 0.71 -3.21
CA PHE A 215 -30.15 0.30 -3.94
C PHE A 215 -28.84 -0.08 -3.19
N ARG A 216 -28.71 -1.35 -2.75
CA ARG A 216 -27.46 -2.14 -2.50
C ARG A 216 -27.80 -3.64 -2.57
N ASN A 217 -26.94 -4.63 -2.91
CA ASN A 217 -25.67 -4.73 -3.68
C ASN A 217 -25.45 -6.24 -4.06
N THR A 218 -24.64 -6.60 -5.07
CA THR A 218 -24.42 -8.01 -5.53
C THR A 218 -22.98 -8.51 -5.41
N GLU A 219 -22.73 -9.74 -5.88
CA GLU A 219 -21.43 -10.41 -5.93
C GLU A 219 -20.35 -9.60 -6.67
N SER A 220 -20.68 -9.03 -7.84
CA SER A 220 -19.79 -8.13 -8.59
C SER A 220 -19.47 -6.84 -7.81
N GLY A 221 -20.46 -6.30 -7.10
CA GLY A 221 -20.32 -5.11 -6.27
C GLY A 221 -19.61 -5.32 -4.92
N LYS A 222 -19.12 -6.52 -4.63
CA LYS A 222 -18.21 -6.79 -3.49
C LYS A 222 -16.73 -6.71 -3.91
N SER A 223 -16.43 -6.96 -5.18
CA SER A 223 -15.11 -6.74 -5.77
C SER A 223 -14.79 -5.25 -5.91
N GLY A 224 -13.50 -4.92 -5.89
CA GLY A 224 -12.98 -3.59 -6.18
C GLY A 224 -12.93 -3.27 -7.68
N ILE A 225 -11.86 -2.62 -8.12
CA ILE A 225 -11.62 -2.31 -9.53
C ILE A 225 -11.42 -3.60 -10.35
N ILE A 226 -12.38 -3.90 -11.23
CA ILE A 226 -12.35 -5.06 -12.13
C ILE A 226 -11.77 -4.76 -13.51
N CYS A 227 -11.53 -5.82 -14.29
CA CYS A 227 -11.02 -5.78 -15.66
C CYS A 227 -11.72 -4.72 -16.54
N ALA A 228 -13.05 -4.66 -16.54
CA ALA A 228 -13.81 -3.78 -17.41
C ALA A 228 -13.58 -2.29 -17.13
N VAL A 229 -13.27 -1.85 -15.90
CA VAL A 229 -12.94 -0.43 -15.63
C VAL A 229 -11.71 -0.02 -16.42
N CYS A 230 -10.66 -0.83 -16.37
CA CYS A 230 -9.45 -0.63 -17.14
C CYS A 230 -9.75 -0.73 -18.65
N HIS A 231 -10.40 -1.81 -19.08
CA HIS A 231 -10.65 -2.15 -20.49
C HIS A 231 -11.79 -1.38 -21.19
N THR A 232 -12.47 -0.46 -20.48
CA THR A 232 -13.51 0.41 -21.04
C THR A 232 -13.28 1.92 -20.80
N TYR A 233 -12.21 2.34 -20.11
CA TYR A 233 -11.81 3.75 -19.94
C TYR A 233 -11.17 4.36 -21.20
N ALA A 234 -11.89 5.24 -21.90
CA ALA A 234 -11.52 5.71 -23.25
C ALA A 234 -10.88 7.11 -23.31
N GLU A 235 -11.28 8.02 -22.42
CA GLU A 235 -10.84 9.43 -22.40
C GLU A 235 -10.78 9.99 -20.99
N THR A 236 -10.01 11.05 -20.79
CA THR A 236 -9.98 11.81 -19.54
C THR A 236 -11.01 12.93 -19.47
N ARG A 237 -11.51 13.30 -18.28
CA ARG A 237 -12.38 14.46 -18.01
C ARG A 237 -11.58 15.64 -17.43
N ASP A 238 -11.98 16.86 -17.77
CA ASP A 238 -11.46 18.07 -17.12
C ASP A 238 -12.08 18.21 -15.72
N THR A 239 -11.31 18.70 -14.75
CA THR A 239 -11.79 18.99 -13.38
C THR A 239 -11.31 20.37 -12.93
N PRO A 240 -11.93 21.03 -11.94
CA PRO A 240 -11.54 22.40 -11.55
C PRO A 240 -10.09 22.57 -11.07
N TYR A 241 -9.39 21.48 -10.75
CA TYR A 241 -7.97 21.48 -10.33
C TYR A 241 -7.18 20.37 -11.05
N HIS A 242 -7.35 20.30 -12.37
CA HIS A 242 -6.56 19.43 -13.24
C HIS A 242 -5.14 20.00 -13.43
N ASN A 243 -4.15 19.13 -13.54
CA ASN A 243 -2.73 19.50 -13.57
C ASN A 243 -2.22 19.82 -14.99
N PHE A 244 -2.84 19.25 -16.02
CA PHE A 244 -2.45 19.46 -17.42
C PHE A 244 -3.66 19.56 -18.36
N LEU A 245 -3.67 20.54 -19.25
CA LEU A 245 -4.74 20.75 -20.23
C LEU A 245 -4.93 19.51 -21.12
N ARG A 246 -6.15 18.98 -21.17
CA ARG A 246 -6.57 18.02 -22.21
C ARG A 246 -6.36 18.64 -23.59
N SER A 247 -6.08 17.83 -24.61
CA SER A 247 -6.32 18.25 -25.99
C SER A 247 -7.78 17.98 -26.38
N ASP A 248 -8.14 18.35 -27.60
CA ASP A 248 -9.26 17.68 -28.27
C ASP A 248 -8.91 16.19 -28.37
N SER A 249 -9.80 15.33 -27.88
CA SER A 249 -9.54 13.90 -27.73
C SER A 249 -9.68 13.17 -29.07
N ARG A 250 -8.79 12.22 -29.35
CA ARG A 250 -8.80 11.44 -30.60
C ARG A 250 -9.76 10.24 -30.57
N TYR A 251 -10.34 9.90 -29.41
CA TYR A 251 -11.33 8.82 -29.33
C TYR A 251 -12.61 9.26 -30.05
N THR A 252 -12.99 8.53 -31.09
CA THR A 252 -14.27 8.74 -31.77
C THR A 252 -15.35 7.88 -31.09
N PRO A 253 -16.41 8.46 -30.49
CA PRO A 253 -17.49 7.68 -29.89
C PRO A 253 -18.24 6.87 -30.96
N ALA A 254 -18.41 5.57 -30.72
CA ALA A 254 -19.31 4.73 -31.51
C ALA A 254 -20.72 4.87 -30.93
N GLN A 255 -21.69 5.29 -31.76
CA GLN A 255 -23.07 5.54 -31.32
C GLN A 255 -23.97 4.42 -31.87
N GLY A 256 -24.42 3.51 -31.00
CA GLY A 256 -25.20 2.33 -31.37
C GLY A 256 -24.88 1.12 -30.49
N THR A 257 -25.50 -0.02 -30.81
CA THR A 257 -25.37 -1.31 -30.09
C THR A 257 -24.70 -2.41 -30.92
N GLN A 258 -24.24 -2.08 -32.13
CA GLN A 258 -23.40 -2.92 -33.00
C GLN A 258 -21.92 -2.67 -32.69
N ALA A 259 -21.01 -3.58 -33.03
CA ALA A 259 -19.59 -3.40 -32.72
C ALA A 259 -19.01 -2.10 -33.34
N ARG A 260 -17.98 -1.52 -32.73
CA ARG A 260 -17.28 -0.34 -33.27
C ARG A 260 -16.72 -0.58 -34.67
N SER A 261 -16.35 -1.83 -34.96
CA SER A 261 -15.92 -2.26 -36.30
C SER A 261 -17.01 -2.20 -37.37
N ASP A 262 -18.29 -2.20 -36.97
CA ASP A 262 -19.46 -1.99 -37.85
C ASP A 262 -19.93 -0.53 -37.84
N LEU A 263 -19.76 0.19 -36.71
CA LEU A 263 -20.23 1.56 -36.52
C LEU A 263 -19.31 2.66 -37.06
N LEU A 264 -18.00 2.42 -37.16
CA LEU A 264 -17.00 3.42 -37.55
C LEU A 264 -16.21 2.99 -38.79
N ALA A 265 -15.75 3.98 -39.58
CA ALA A 265 -14.82 3.73 -40.67
C ALA A 265 -13.49 3.17 -40.14
N ALA A 266 -12.83 2.29 -40.91
CA ALA A 266 -11.62 1.56 -40.49
C ALA A 266 -10.52 2.44 -39.84
N ALA A 267 -10.30 3.66 -40.36
CA ALA A 267 -9.32 4.61 -39.82
C ALA A 267 -9.68 5.23 -38.44
N GLN A 268 -10.87 4.93 -37.90
CA GLN A 268 -11.38 5.41 -36.61
C GLN A 268 -11.65 4.26 -35.62
N GLN A 269 -11.50 2.99 -36.06
CA GLN A 269 -11.74 1.82 -35.23
C GLN A 269 -10.62 1.67 -34.19
N ASP A 270 -9.38 1.54 -34.63
CA ASP A 270 -8.18 1.52 -33.79
C ASP A 270 -7.60 2.93 -33.58
N THR A 271 -7.01 3.18 -32.40
CA THR A 271 -6.34 4.45 -32.05
C THR A 271 -4.88 4.18 -31.64
N TYR A 272 -3.97 4.28 -32.61
CA TYR A 272 -2.52 4.05 -32.42
C TYR A 272 -1.74 5.29 -31.97
N GLY A 273 -2.21 6.49 -32.34
CA GLY A 273 -1.54 7.75 -32.06
C GLY A 273 -2.13 8.45 -30.83
N VAL A 274 -1.27 9.04 -30.01
CA VAL A 274 -1.69 9.94 -28.92
C VAL A 274 -2.21 11.28 -29.48
N PRO A 275 -3.13 11.95 -28.78
CA PRO A 275 -3.43 13.36 -29.04
C PRO A 275 -2.19 14.27 -28.83
N ASP A 276 -2.26 15.47 -29.41
CA ASP A 276 -1.26 16.57 -29.36
C ASP A 276 0.13 16.26 -28.73
N PRO A 277 1.16 15.90 -29.54
CA PRO A 277 2.50 15.57 -29.05
C PRO A 277 3.31 16.81 -28.60
N SER A 278 2.72 18.00 -28.54
CA SER A 278 3.36 19.18 -27.91
C SER A 278 3.11 19.26 -26.39
N LYS A 279 2.19 18.44 -25.85
CA LYS A 279 1.80 18.48 -24.43
C LYS A 279 2.49 17.41 -23.58
N GLN A 280 2.88 17.77 -22.35
CA GLN A 280 3.57 16.88 -21.40
C GLN A 280 2.76 15.63 -21.01
N ASN A 281 1.43 15.72 -21.03
CA ASN A 281 0.46 14.64 -20.78
C ASN A 281 -0.01 13.90 -22.04
N LEU A 282 0.61 14.18 -23.21
CA LEU A 282 0.19 13.67 -24.52
C LEU A 282 -1.33 13.82 -24.79
N GLY A 283 -1.91 14.91 -24.27
CA GLY A 283 -3.29 15.32 -24.49
C GLY A 283 -4.35 14.80 -23.52
N TYR A 284 -3.98 14.09 -22.45
CA TYR A 284 -4.91 13.55 -21.45
C TYR A 284 -4.99 14.43 -20.18
N SER A 285 -6.18 14.90 -19.80
CA SER A 285 -6.39 15.64 -18.53
C SER A 285 -6.02 14.75 -17.35
N ILE A 286 -5.19 15.27 -16.46
CA ILE A 286 -4.74 14.56 -15.27
C ILE A 286 -5.17 15.34 -14.02
N GLY A 287 -5.54 14.65 -12.95
CA GLY A 287 -6.10 15.23 -11.73
C GLY A 287 -7.33 14.44 -11.24
N ALA A 288 -7.89 14.88 -10.10
CA ALA A 288 -9.09 14.38 -9.41
C ALA A 288 -10.02 13.36 -10.14
N GLY A 289 -9.63 12.09 -10.22
CA GLY A 289 -10.46 11.00 -10.78
C GLY A 289 -10.80 11.20 -12.27
N SER A 290 -9.92 11.83 -13.05
CA SER A 290 -10.21 12.43 -14.35
C SER A 290 -10.45 11.44 -15.52
N TYR A 291 -11.29 10.41 -15.41
CA TYR A 291 -11.62 9.48 -16.52
C TYR A 291 -13.09 9.52 -17.01
N ARG A 292 -13.32 8.93 -18.19
CA ARG A 292 -14.61 8.71 -18.86
C ARG A 292 -14.63 7.28 -19.42
N LEU A 293 -15.62 6.49 -19.02
CA LEU A 293 -15.87 5.18 -19.64
C LEU A 293 -16.45 5.34 -21.05
N SER A 294 -16.16 4.38 -21.93
CA SER A 294 -16.75 4.28 -23.27
C SER A 294 -18.24 3.99 -23.17
N PRO A 295 -19.15 4.91 -23.58
CA PRO A 295 -20.58 4.65 -23.54
C PRO A 295 -20.99 3.48 -24.45
N HIS A 296 -20.18 3.21 -25.49
CA HIS A 296 -20.35 2.07 -26.36
C HIS A 296 -20.01 0.75 -25.67
N ALA A 297 -18.88 0.68 -24.95
CA ALA A 297 -18.43 -0.57 -24.31
C ALA A 297 -19.31 -0.98 -23.12
N ILE A 298 -20.08 -0.03 -22.56
CA ILE A 298 -21.14 -0.26 -21.57
C ILE A 298 -22.43 -0.78 -22.21
N GLY A 299 -22.66 -0.50 -23.51
CA GLY A 299 -23.86 -0.91 -24.25
C GLY A 299 -23.65 -2.10 -25.21
N PHE A 300 -22.41 -2.56 -25.37
CA PHE A 300 -22.00 -3.69 -26.18
C PHE A 300 -20.62 -4.18 -25.67
N PRO A 301 -20.39 -5.49 -25.43
CA PRO A 301 -19.22 -6.00 -24.70
C PRO A 301 -17.93 -6.03 -25.55
N GLU A 302 -17.57 -4.90 -26.16
CA GLU A 302 -16.30 -4.69 -26.85
C GLU A 302 -15.23 -4.21 -25.86
N ARG A 303 -14.05 -4.83 -25.90
CA ARG A 303 -12.92 -4.50 -25.01
C ARG A 303 -11.80 -3.84 -25.80
N PHE A 304 -11.06 -2.94 -25.19
CA PHE A 304 -9.86 -2.41 -25.82
C PHE A 304 -8.61 -2.63 -24.97
N GLY A 305 -7.47 -2.61 -25.64
CA GLY A 305 -6.19 -3.00 -25.07
C GLY A 305 -5.05 -2.75 -26.06
N PRO A 306 -3.93 -3.49 -25.93
CA PRO A 306 -2.82 -3.44 -26.88
C PRO A 306 -3.09 -4.23 -28.18
N LEU A 307 -4.27 -4.86 -28.33
CA LEU A 307 -4.64 -5.66 -29.49
C LEU A 307 -5.49 -4.84 -30.47
N ALA A 308 -5.14 -4.89 -31.75
CA ALA A 308 -5.81 -4.19 -32.83
C ALA A 308 -7.02 -4.95 -33.40
N ALA A 309 -8.04 -4.21 -33.83
CA ALA A 309 -9.17 -4.76 -34.58
C ALA A 309 -8.73 -5.24 -35.98
N ASN A 310 -7.90 -4.43 -36.66
CA ASN A 310 -7.41 -4.68 -38.01
C ASN A 310 -5.87 -4.63 -38.07
N PRO A 311 -5.22 -5.25 -39.06
CA PRO A 311 -3.78 -5.08 -39.28
C PRO A 311 -3.42 -3.60 -39.48
N PRO A 312 -2.56 -2.99 -38.64
CA PRO A 312 -2.18 -1.59 -38.79
C PRO A 312 -1.29 -1.34 -40.00
N ALA A 313 -1.34 -0.12 -40.52
CA ALA A 313 -0.52 0.30 -41.67
C ALA A 313 1.00 0.22 -41.38
N PRO A 314 1.51 0.68 -40.21
CA PRO A 314 2.79 0.21 -39.69
C PRO A 314 2.59 -1.07 -38.87
N SER A 315 3.24 -2.18 -39.22
CA SER A 315 3.15 -3.42 -38.43
C SER A 315 3.79 -3.30 -37.04
N THR A 316 4.83 -2.47 -36.90
CA THR A 316 5.66 -2.38 -35.70
C THR A 316 5.18 -1.32 -34.72
N ASP A 317 4.96 -1.71 -33.46
CA ASP A 317 4.75 -0.77 -32.35
C ASP A 317 6.11 -0.14 -31.96
N SER A 318 6.43 0.97 -32.63
CA SER A 318 7.64 1.75 -32.35
C SER A 318 7.73 2.28 -30.91
N TYR A 319 6.63 2.39 -30.18
CA TYR A 319 6.64 2.90 -28.82
C TYR A 319 7.10 1.82 -27.84
N THR A 320 6.39 0.69 -27.83
CA THR A 320 6.70 -0.47 -26.99
C THR A 320 8.05 -1.08 -27.39
N SER A 321 8.39 -1.10 -28.68
CA SER A 321 9.71 -1.54 -29.15
C SER A 321 10.86 -0.78 -28.50
N ARG A 322 10.73 0.54 -28.33
CA ARG A 322 11.75 1.39 -27.71
C ARG A 322 11.87 1.20 -26.21
N ILE A 323 10.79 0.86 -25.51
CA ILE A 323 10.79 0.55 -24.07
C ILE A 323 11.61 -0.71 -23.77
N PHE A 324 11.47 -1.74 -24.59
CA PHE A 324 12.10 -3.05 -24.38
C PHE A 324 13.38 -3.26 -25.21
N GLY A 325 13.79 -2.28 -26.02
CA GLY A 325 15.01 -2.34 -26.83
C GLY A 325 15.01 -3.38 -27.95
N GLN A 326 13.84 -3.84 -28.38
CA GLN A 326 13.66 -4.87 -29.41
C GLN A 326 12.44 -4.57 -30.29
N ASN A 327 12.42 -5.05 -31.53
CA ASN A 327 11.24 -4.89 -32.40
C ASN A 327 10.06 -5.70 -31.85
N ILE A 328 8.92 -5.03 -31.66
CA ILE A 328 7.64 -5.58 -31.21
C ILE A 328 6.59 -5.12 -32.20
N ASP A 329 5.89 -6.08 -32.81
CA ASP A 329 4.77 -5.78 -33.72
C ASP A 329 3.46 -5.61 -32.97
N PHE A 330 2.58 -4.77 -33.52
CA PHE A 330 1.18 -4.70 -33.12
C PHE A 330 0.51 -6.06 -33.37
N GLN A 331 -0.26 -6.50 -32.39
CA GLN A 331 -0.94 -7.79 -32.42
C GLN A 331 -2.40 -7.57 -32.82
N GLN A 332 -2.92 -8.38 -33.73
CA GLN A 332 -4.35 -8.37 -34.03
C GLN A 332 -5.11 -9.24 -33.02
N MET A 333 -6.26 -8.77 -32.57
CA MET A 333 -7.19 -9.55 -31.76
C MET A 333 -7.81 -10.69 -32.57
N ASP A 334 -8.09 -11.83 -31.93
CA ASP A 334 -8.94 -12.88 -32.51
C ASP A 334 -10.42 -12.50 -32.31
N PRO A 335 -11.17 -12.12 -33.36
CA PRO A 335 -12.53 -11.63 -33.23
C PRO A 335 -13.57 -12.76 -33.11
N THR A 336 -13.15 -14.03 -33.04
CA THR A 336 -14.06 -15.19 -32.94
C THR A 336 -14.64 -15.39 -31.53
N LYS A 337 -14.02 -14.79 -30.51
CA LYS A 337 -14.45 -14.89 -29.10
C LYS A 337 -15.21 -13.64 -28.64
N HIS A 338 -14.62 -12.47 -28.84
CA HIS A 338 -15.25 -11.17 -28.60
C HIS A 338 -14.60 -10.11 -29.51
N LYS A 339 -15.21 -8.93 -29.62
CA LYS A 339 -14.67 -7.81 -30.41
C LYS A 339 -13.79 -6.91 -29.54
N GLY A 340 -12.89 -6.19 -30.21
CA GLY A 340 -12.05 -5.20 -29.55
C GLY A 340 -11.21 -4.38 -30.51
N TYR A 341 -10.51 -3.39 -29.97
CA TYR A 341 -9.68 -2.43 -30.72
C TYR A 341 -8.47 -1.94 -29.92
N HIS A 342 -7.46 -1.44 -30.63
CA HIS A 342 -6.25 -0.88 -30.02
C HIS A 342 -6.52 0.54 -29.51
N GLN A 343 -6.08 0.85 -28.29
CA GLN A 343 -6.15 2.20 -27.73
C GLN A 343 -4.79 2.57 -27.11
N ALA A 344 -4.19 3.67 -27.59
CA ALA A 344 -2.81 4.04 -27.29
C ALA A 344 -2.49 4.32 -25.81
N MET A 345 -3.48 4.58 -24.97
CA MET A 345 -3.30 4.81 -23.52
C MET A 345 -2.90 3.53 -22.78
N PHE A 346 -3.18 2.33 -23.31
CA PHE A 346 -2.86 1.06 -22.63
C PHE A 346 -1.38 0.81 -22.45
N VAL A 347 -0.56 1.38 -23.32
CA VAL A 347 0.90 1.30 -23.28
C VAL A 347 1.53 2.59 -22.74
N ARG A 348 0.74 3.42 -22.03
CA ARG A 348 1.12 4.78 -21.58
C ARG A 348 0.71 5.07 -20.14
N ALA A 349 1.57 5.72 -19.38
CA ALA A 349 1.37 6.05 -17.97
C ALA A 349 0.08 6.84 -17.66
N GLU A 350 -0.46 7.59 -18.63
CA GLU A 350 -1.68 8.38 -18.55
C GLU A 350 -2.94 7.54 -18.26
N MET A 351 -2.92 6.23 -18.56
CA MET A 351 -3.92 5.27 -18.10
C MET A 351 -3.97 5.20 -16.56
N CYS A 352 -2.81 5.12 -15.92
CA CYS A 352 -2.71 5.05 -14.47
C CYS A 352 -3.00 6.42 -13.81
N ALA A 353 -2.65 7.51 -14.50
CA ALA A 353 -2.72 8.88 -13.98
C ALA A 353 -4.13 9.34 -13.57
N ALA A 354 -5.19 8.78 -14.16
CA ALA A 354 -6.57 9.10 -13.79
C ALA A 354 -6.92 8.70 -12.33
N CYS A 355 -6.19 7.73 -11.77
CA CYS A 355 -6.32 7.28 -10.37
C CYS A 355 -5.07 7.57 -9.52
N HIS A 356 -3.90 7.74 -10.14
CA HIS A 356 -2.59 7.91 -9.47
C HIS A 356 -2.01 9.33 -9.61
N ASP A 357 -2.86 10.33 -9.82
CA ASP A 357 -2.52 11.76 -9.79
C ASP A 357 -3.74 12.55 -9.32
N VAL A 358 -3.91 12.62 -8.00
CA VAL A 358 -5.17 12.98 -7.36
C VAL A 358 -5.03 14.32 -6.66
N THR A 359 -5.87 15.28 -7.04
CA THR A 359 -5.92 16.63 -6.44
C THR A 359 -7.19 16.76 -5.62
N ASN A 360 -7.12 17.33 -4.42
CA ASN A 360 -8.32 17.71 -3.68
C ASN A 360 -9.08 18.77 -4.48
N ALA A 361 -10.34 18.47 -4.85
CA ALA A 361 -11.15 19.35 -5.68
C ALA A 361 -12.07 20.31 -4.88
N LEU A 362 -12.06 20.25 -3.54
CA LEU A 362 -13.04 20.88 -2.66
C LEU A 362 -12.86 22.42 -2.55
N PRO A 363 -13.72 23.27 -3.14
CA PRO A 363 -13.47 24.71 -3.26
C PRO A 363 -14.18 25.50 -2.14
N ILE A 364 -13.75 25.29 -0.90
CA ILE A 364 -14.28 25.97 0.31
C ILE A 364 -13.16 26.63 1.11
N LYS A 365 -13.50 27.40 2.14
CA LYS A 365 -12.53 27.78 3.19
C LYS A 365 -12.55 26.80 4.36
N ASN A 366 -11.37 26.43 4.84
CA ASN A 366 -11.22 25.64 6.07
C ASN A 366 -11.47 26.47 7.34
N LYS A 367 -11.40 25.84 8.52
CA LYS A 367 -11.55 26.51 9.84
C LYS A 367 -10.62 27.71 10.08
N LEU A 368 -9.50 27.79 9.36
CA LEU A 368 -8.52 28.87 9.46
C LEU A 368 -8.76 29.99 8.43
N GLY A 369 -9.84 29.91 7.64
CA GLY A 369 -10.15 30.85 6.56
C GLY A 369 -9.27 30.67 5.32
N LYS A 370 -8.44 29.63 5.26
CA LYS A 370 -7.61 29.28 4.09
C LYS A 370 -8.46 28.54 3.06
N TRP A 371 -8.22 28.79 1.78
CA TRP A 371 -8.89 28.04 0.73
C TRP A 371 -8.38 26.61 0.64
N VAL A 372 -9.33 25.70 0.52
CA VAL A 372 -9.16 24.28 0.21
C VAL A 372 -9.31 24.13 -1.31
N GLY A 373 -8.79 23.02 -1.85
CA GLY A 373 -8.71 22.77 -3.28
C GLY A 373 -7.28 22.96 -3.80
N GLY A 374 -6.91 22.22 -4.84
CA GLY A 374 -5.55 22.23 -5.40
C GLY A 374 -4.51 21.44 -4.61
N PHE A 375 -4.83 20.93 -3.41
CA PHE A 375 -3.89 20.13 -2.61
C PHE A 375 -3.55 18.79 -3.28
N PRO A 376 -2.27 18.40 -3.43
CA PRO A 376 -1.87 17.11 -3.98
C PRO A 376 -2.09 15.97 -2.98
N ILE A 377 -3.17 15.18 -3.16
CA ILE A 377 -3.41 13.96 -2.37
C ILE A 377 -2.54 12.80 -2.90
N GLU A 378 -2.30 12.73 -4.20
CA GLU A 378 -1.36 11.79 -4.80
C GLU A 378 -0.72 12.41 -6.06
N ARG A 379 0.57 12.16 -6.30
CA ARG A 379 1.32 12.70 -7.44
C ARG A 379 2.18 11.67 -8.19
N THR A 380 1.92 10.38 -8.01
CA THR A 380 2.71 9.29 -8.58
C THR A 380 2.96 9.43 -10.09
N TYR A 381 1.95 9.83 -10.86
CA TYR A 381 2.15 10.12 -12.29
C TYR A 381 3.02 11.35 -12.52
N THR A 382 2.75 12.47 -11.84
CA THR A 382 3.51 13.72 -12.04
C THR A 382 4.97 13.58 -11.62
N GLU A 383 5.25 12.87 -10.53
CA GLU A 383 6.60 12.47 -10.11
C GLU A 383 7.28 11.68 -11.23
N TRP A 384 6.60 10.68 -11.80
CA TRP A 384 7.11 9.91 -12.93
C TRP A 384 7.31 10.75 -14.20
N ALA A 385 6.38 11.65 -14.54
CA ALA A 385 6.41 12.46 -15.75
C ALA A 385 7.59 13.47 -15.77
N ASN A 386 8.19 13.74 -14.61
CA ASN A 386 9.38 14.56 -14.43
C ASN A 386 10.66 13.73 -14.17
N SER A 387 10.61 12.41 -14.36
CA SER A 387 11.74 11.49 -14.14
C SER A 387 12.57 11.25 -15.40
N ALA A 388 13.72 10.60 -15.23
CA ALA A 388 14.54 10.07 -16.34
C ALA A 388 13.85 8.98 -17.17
N TYR A 389 12.74 8.41 -16.71
CA TYR A 389 12.04 7.31 -17.38
C TYR A 389 10.97 7.80 -18.37
N ALA A 390 10.44 9.02 -18.19
CA ALA A 390 9.30 9.53 -18.94
C ALA A 390 9.70 10.30 -20.21
N GLU A 391 9.59 9.63 -21.38
CA GLU A 391 9.67 10.32 -22.68
C GLU A 391 8.41 11.17 -22.88
N ARG A 392 8.45 12.43 -22.43
CA ARG A 392 7.34 13.39 -22.54
C ARG A 392 7.83 14.78 -22.98
N PRO A 393 7.03 15.52 -23.79
CA PRO A 393 7.39 16.86 -24.22
C PRO A 393 7.69 17.78 -23.03
N GLY A 394 8.81 18.49 -23.11
CA GLY A 394 9.23 19.44 -22.06
C GLY A 394 9.90 18.83 -20.84
N ASN A 395 9.99 17.49 -20.69
CA ASN A 395 10.75 16.88 -19.59
C ASN A 395 12.27 16.99 -19.85
N PRO A 396 13.03 17.79 -19.09
CA PRO A 396 14.48 17.94 -19.29
C PRO A 396 15.28 16.77 -18.71
N ASN A 397 14.66 15.95 -17.85
CA ASN A 397 15.34 14.93 -17.06
C ASN A 397 15.42 13.58 -17.79
N PHE A 398 14.67 13.40 -18.89
CA PHE A 398 14.52 12.14 -19.62
C PHE A 398 15.87 11.59 -20.14
N ASP A 399 16.17 10.34 -19.79
CA ASP A 399 17.31 9.59 -20.33
C ASP A 399 16.79 8.55 -21.35
N LEU A 400 17.27 8.67 -22.59
CA LEU A 400 16.92 7.78 -23.70
C LEU A 400 17.23 6.30 -23.42
N ASN A 401 18.15 6.00 -22.50
CA ASN A 401 18.51 4.64 -22.12
C ASN A 401 17.56 4.02 -21.09
N PHE A 402 16.73 4.82 -20.40
CA PHE A 402 15.90 4.37 -19.28
C PHE A 402 14.38 4.48 -19.53
N LYS A 403 13.93 4.71 -20.76
CA LYS A 403 12.51 4.87 -21.08
C LYS A 403 11.58 3.77 -20.53
N ARG A 404 10.64 4.14 -19.64
CA ARG A 404 9.58 3.27 -19.09
C ARG A 404 8.31 4.06 -18.78
N ASP A 405 7.15 3.50 -19.10
CA ASP A 405 5.84 3.89 -18.55
C ASP A 405 5.44 3.00 -17.36
N CYS A 406 4.44 3.42 -16.59
CA CYS A 406 3.91 2.71 -15.42
C CYS A 406 3.70 1.20 -15.67
N GLN A 407 2.99 0.84 -16.74
CA GLN A 407 2.72 -0.55 -17.13
C GLN A 407 4.01 -1.34 -17.38
N SER A 408 4.99 -0.72 -18.05
CA SER A 408 6.27 -1.37 -18.38
C SER A 408 7.21 -1.61 -17.19
N CYS A 409 6.81 -1.18 -15.99
CA CYS A 409 7.44 -1.54 -14.71
C CYS A 409 6.49 -2.33 -13.79
N HIS A 410 5.25 -1.86 -13.57
CA HIS A 410 4.31 -2.49 -12.63
C HIS A 410 3.67 -3.78 -13.17
N MET A 411 3.50 -3.88 -14.50
CA MET A 411 2.98 -5.05 -15.19
C MET A 411 4.10 -5.84 -15.90
N GLN A 412 5.35 -5.69 -15.44
CA GLN A 412 6.50 -6.55 -15.78
C GLN A 412 7.09 -7.21 -14.54
N GLN A 413 6.36 -7.18 -13.43
CA GLN A 413 6.71 -7.93 -12.23
C GLN A 413 6.06 -9.32 -12.29
N ASP A 414 6.83 -10.37 -12.05
CA ASP A 414 6.32 -11.74 -11.92
C ASP A 414 7.06 -12.51 -10.82
N TYR A 415 6.74 -13.79 -10.63
CA TYR A 415 7.39 -14.71 -9.71
C TYR A 415 8.93 -14.69 -9.81
N GLY A 416 9.60 -14.21 -8.76
CA GLY A 416 11.06 -14.06 -8.71
C GLY A 416 11.64 -12.98 -9.62
N GLN A 417 10.81 -12.18 -10.27
CA GLN A 417 11.19 -11.12 -11.22
C GLN A 417 10.54 -9.80 -10.78
N PRO A 418 11.14 -9.05 -9.84
CA PRO A 418 10.66 -7.74 -9.43
C PRO A 418 10.55 -6.78 -10.63
N GLY A 419 9.55 -5.91 -10.64
CA GLY A 419 9.34 -4.94 -11.74
C GLY A 419 9.90 -3.55 -11.42
N THR A 420 11.22 -3.42 -11.24
CA THR A 420 11.89 -2.14 -10.91
C THR A 420 13.00 -1.82 -11.92
N ALA A 421 13.49 -0.59 -11.92
CA ALA A 421 14.61 -0.21 -12.80
C ALA A 421 15.94 -0.93 -12.48
N GLN A 422 16.10 -1.47 -11.26
CA GLN A 422 17.27 -2.29 -10.92
C GLN A 422 17.25 -3.69 -11.56
N THR A 423 16.06 -4.20 -11.89
CA THR A 423 15.85 -5.57 -12.41
C THR A 423 15.47 -5.61 -13.89
N LEU A 424 14.80 -4.57 -14.40
CA LEU A 424 14.37 -4.43 -15.80
C LEU A 424 15.45 -3.89 -16.73
N TYR A 425 16.66 -3.63 -16.19
CA TYR A 425 17.83 -3.20 -16.93
C TYR A 425 19.04 -4.07 -16.57
N LYS A 426 19.90 -4.33 -17.56
CA LYS A 426 21.18 -5.00 -17.37
C LYS A 426 22.25 -4.29 -18.19
N ASP A 427 23.35 -3.91 -17.54
CA ASP A 427 24.48 -3.20 -18.16
C ASP A 427 24.02 -1.93 -18.95
N GLY A 428 23.02 -1.21 -18.41
CA GLY A 428 22.42 -0.02 -19.02
C GLY A 428 21.45 -0.29 -20.17
N LYS A 429 21.14 -1.55 -20.48
CA LYS A 429 20.20 -1.94 -21.57
C LYS A 429 18.89 -2.47 -20.99
N PRO A 430 17.72 -2.13 -21.56
CA PRO A 430 16.45 -2.70 -21.15
C PRO A 430 16.43 -4.21 -21.40
N LEU A 431 15.79 -4.96 -20.50
CA LEU A 431 15.42 -6.35 -20.75
C LEU A 431 14.20 -6.44 -21.67
N PRO A 432 14.05 -7.54 -22.45
CA PRO A 432 12.86 -7.82 -23.24
C PRO A 432 11.61 -7.95 -22.36
N PRO A 433 10.38 -7.84 -22.93
CA PRO A 433 9.17 -8.04 -22.17
C PRO A 433 9.01 -9.51 -21.77
N LEU A 434 8.18 -9.77 -20.76
CA LEU A 434 7.62 -11.10 -20.54
C LEU A 434 6.87 -11.55 -21.81
N VAL A 435 6.90 -12.85 -22.11
CA VAL A 435 6.22 -13.44 -23.28
C VAL A 435 5.39 -14.62 -22.82
N ASP A 436 4.09 -14.58 -23.04
CA ASP A 436 3.15 -15.64 -22.63
C ASP A 436 1.86 -15.61 -23.48
N ARG A 437 0.93 -16.51 -23.21
CA ARG A 437 -0.44 -16.48 -23.73
C ARG A 437 -1.36 -15.71 -22.79
N VAL A 438 -2.23 -14.87 -23.34
CA VAL A 438 -3.28 -14.17 -22.58
C VAL A 438 -4.50 -15.05 -22.26
N ALA A 439 -4.75 -16.10 -23.05
CA ALA A 439 -5.90 -16.98 -22.89
C ALA A 439 -5.51 -18.46 -22.72
N ASN A 440 -6.38 -19.21 -22.04
CA ASN A 440 -6.25 -20.64 -21.75
C ASN A 440 -6.15 -21.49 -23.04
N GLU A 441 -6.88 -21.08 -24.09
CA GLU A 441 -6.88 -21.70 -25.41
C GLU A 441 -6.81 -20.63 -26.51
N GLY A 442 -6.19 -20.96 -27.65
CA GLY A 442 -5.95 -20.02 -28.74
C GLY A 442 -4.73 -19.12 -28.52
N GLY A 443 -4.48 -18.22 -29.48
CA GLY A 443 -3.34 -17.29 -29.48
C GLY A 443 -1.96 -17.94 -29.65
N GLY A 444 -0.96 -17.16 -30.07
CA GLY A 444 0.46 -17.50 -29.91
C GLY A 444 1.03 -16.83 -28.65
N PRO A 445 2.18 -17.28 -28.11
CA PRO A 445 2.90 -16.51 -27.10
C PRO A 445 3.32 -15.15 -27.66
N HIS A 446 3.12 -14.08 -26.89
CA HIS A 446 3.36 -12.70 -27.30
C HIS A 446 3.77 -11.84 -26.10
N PRO A 447 4.30 -10.61 -26.29
CA PRO A 447 4.53 -9.67 -25.19
C PRO A 447 3.34 -9.60 -24.23
N PHE A 448 3.61 -9.92 -22.97
CA PHE A 448 2.63 -10.13 -21.90
C PHE A 448 2.86 -9.10 -20.80
N PHE A 449 1.76 -8.61 -20.23
CA PHE A 449 1.76 -7.66 -19.12
C PHE A 449 1.03 -8.30 -17.94
N THR A 450 1.72 -8.46 -16.82
CA THR A 450 1.18 -9.14 -15.63
C THR A 450 0.19 -8.25 -14.87
N HIS A 451 -0.83 -8.87 -14.28
CA HIS A 451 -1.91 -8.18 -13.58
C HIS A 451 -1.78 -8.27 -12.05
N HIS A 452 -0.60 -8.60 -11.53
CA HIS A 452 -0.34 -8.65 -10.08
C HIS A 452 -0.50 -7.29 -9.37
N PHE A 453 -0.41 -6.18 -10.14
CA PHE A 453 -0.53 -4.79 -9.70
C PHE A 453 0.17 -4.48 -8.36
N VAL A 454 1.44 -4.88 -8.26
CA VAL A 454 2.22 -4.81 -7.01
C VAL A 454 2.80 -3.41 -6.80
N GLY A 455 2.54 -2.85 -5.62
CA GLY A 455 3.18 -1.66 -5.07
C GLY A 455 4.01 -1.99 -3.83
N GLY A 456 4.08 -1.06 -2.87
CA GLY A 456 4.71 -1.30 -1.56
C GLY A 456 3.82 -2.03 -0.54
N ASN A 457 2.52 -2.19 -0.79
CA ASN A 457 1.56 -2.64 0.23
C ASN A 457 1.62 -4.15 0.51
N ALA A 458 2.52 -4.54 1.41
CA ALA A 458 2.65 -5.91 1.93
C ALA A 458 1.61 -6.24 3.02
N TYR A 459 1.01 -5.23 3.66
CA TYR A 459 0.11 -5.40 4.81
C TYR A 459 -1.32 -5.77 4.40
N VAL A 460 -1.98 -4.92 3.60
CA VAL A 460 -3.42 -5.08 3.33
C VAL A 460 -3.70 -6.35 2.55
N THR A 461 -2.88 -6.65 1.53
CA THR A 461 -2.96 -7.89 0.75
C THR A 461 -2.77 -9.14 1.61
N ARG A 462 -1.93 -9.09 2.66
CA ARG A 462 -1.77 -10.20 3.63
C ARG A 462 -2.97 -10.33 4.57
N LEU A 463 -3.59 -9.22 4.96
CA LEU A 463 -4.72 -9.16 5.89
C LEU A 463 -6.01 -9.75 5.28
N ILE A 464 -6.34 -9.39 4.04
CA ILE A 464 -7.62 -9.75 3.39
C ILE A 464 -7.50 -10.89 2.35
N GLY A 465 -6.29 -11.18 1.86
CA GLY A 465 -6.06 -12.25 0.88
C GLY A 465 -6.62 -11.94 -0.52
N LYS A 466 -6.92 -13.01 -1.26
CA LYS A 466 -7.62 -12.99 -2.55
C LYS A 466 -9.04 -12.42 -2.39
N ASP A 467 -9.51 -11.72 -3.42
CA ASP A 467 -10.85 -11.11 -3.47
C ASP A 467 -11.95 -12.16 -3.57
N VAL A 468 -11.74 -13.15 -4.44
CA VAL A 468 -12.61 -14.31 -4.62
C VAL A 468 -11.84 -15.61 -4.43
N ASP A 469 -12.52 -16.63 -3.92
CA ASP A 469 -11.97 -17.95 -3.68
C ASP A 469 -11.88 -18.81 -4.96
N GLN A 470 -11.43 -20.06 -4.81
CA GLN A 470 -11.26 -21.00 -5.93
C GLN A 470 -12.58 -21.41 -6.60
N THR A 471 -13.72 -21.16 -5.97
CA THR A 471 -15.06 -21.42 -6.49
C THR A 471 -15.72 -20.18 -7.12
N GLY A 472 -15.01 -19.04 -7.11
CA GLY A 472 -15.49 -17.76 -7.64
C GLY A 472 -16.28 -16.92 -6.63
N ASN A 473 -16.61 -17.46 -5.45
CA ASN A 473 -17.31 -16.73 -4.40
C ASN A 473 -16.39 -15.67 -3.76
N VAL A 474 -16.97 -14.55 -3.31
CA VAL A 474 -16.24 -13.54 -2.53
C VAL A 474 -15.62 -14.15 -1.29
N ALA A 475 -14.30 -14.03 -1.18
CA ALA A 475 -13.53 -14.62 -0.10
C ALA A 475 -13.83 -13.91 1.23
N PRO A 476 -13.93 -14.66 2.34
CA PRO A 476 -14.21 -14.09 3.66
C PRO A 476 -13.02 -13.24 4.16
N TYR A 477 -13.31 -12.11 4.79
CA TYR A 477 -12.33 -11.16 5.32
C TYR A 477 -12.80 -10.61 6.68
N PRO A 478 -11.97 -9.89 7.45
CA PRO A 478 -12.42 -9.23 8.67
C PRO A 478 -13.41 -8.10 8.35
N GLU A 479 -14.62 -8.18 8.89
CA GLU A 479 -15.73 -7.25 8.66
C GLU A 479 -15.81 -6.28 9.85
N LEU A 480 -15.91 -4.98 9.64
CA LEU A 480 -15.94 -4.04 10.77
C LEU A 480 -17.30 -4.17 11.47
N SER A 481 -17.30 -4.11 12.80
CA SER A 481 -18.52 -4.33 13.56
C SER A 481 -19.60 -3.34 13.15
N ALA A 482 -20.78 -3.86 12.78
CA ALA A 482 -22.00 -3.08 12.63
C ALA A 482 -22.29 -2.23 13.89
N PHE A 483 -21.90 -2.72 15.06
CA PHE A 483 -22.02 -2.04 16.35
C PHE A 483 -20.82 -1.12 16.67
N SER A 484 -20.08 -0.69 15.66
CA SER A 484 -19.10 0.39 15.80
C SER A 484 -19.84 1.72 15.83
N PHE A 485 -19.71 2.46 16.93
CA PHE A 485 -20.28 3.80 17.08
C PHE A 485 -19.14 4.80 17.30
N SER A 486 -19.47 6.10 17.40
CA SER A 486 -18.49 7.15 17.67
C SER A 486 -18.96 8.01 18.83
N SER A 487 -18.60 7.63 20.04
CA SER A 487 -18.75 8.46 21.24
C SER A 487 -17.66 9.52 21.34
N ALA A 488 -18.03 10.70 21.84
CA ALA A 488 -17.11 11.76 22.28
C ALA A 488 -16.55 11.52 23.69
N ASP A 489 -17.08 10.57 24.46
CA ASP A 489 -16.49 10.13 25.72
C ASP A 489 -15.54 8.96 25.45
N GLU A 490 -14.24 9.19 25.56
CA GLU A 490 -13.18 8.20 25.36
C GLU A 490 -13.35 6.95 26.24
N LYS A 491 -14.06 7.08 27.39
CA LYS A 491 -14.35 5.99 28.32
C LYS A 491 -15.57 5.15 27.93
N SER A 492 -16.37 5.61 26.96
CA SER A 492 -17.46 4.83 26.39
C SER A 492 -16.90 3.57 25.73
N PRO A 493 -17.53 2.39 25.87
CA PRO A 493 -17.22 1.23 25.02
C PRO A 493 -17.46 1.52 23.53
N TYR A 494 -18.23 2.58 23.23
CA TYR A 494 -18.61 3.04 21.90
C TYR A 494 -17.77 4.22 21.39
N SER A 495 -16.65 4.56 22.05
CA SER A 495 -15.59 5.40 21.45
C SER A 495 -14.70 4.63 20.46
N ARG A 496 -14.96 3.31 20.33
CA ARG A 496 -14.06 2.30 19.74
C ARG A 496 -14.75 1.49 18.64
N ALA A 497 -14.19 1.57 17.44
CA ALA A 497 -14.46 0.67 16.33
C ALA A 497 -13.58 -0.61 16.43
N PHE A 498 -14.11 -1.77 16.04
CA PHE A 498 -13.43 -3.08 16.13
C PHE A 498 -13.85 -4.06 15.02
N TRP A 499 -12.93 -4.93 14.58
CA TRP A 499 -13.24 -5.96 13.59
C TRP A 499 -14.05 -7.12 14.19
N THR A 500 -15.13 -7.51 13.54
CA THR A 500 -15.67 -8.85 13.65
C THR A 500 -14.95 -9.79 12.70
N HIS A 501 -14.96 -11.08 13.01
CA HIS A 501 -14.40 -12.10 12.12
C HIS A 501 -12.92 -11.94 11.79
N THR A 502 -12.09 -11.53 12.75
CA THR A 502 -10.62 -11.42 12.60
C THR A 502 -9.95 -12.76 12.25
N GLU A 503 -10.60 -13.88 12.55
CA GLU A 503 -10.20 -15.22 12.12
C GLU A 503 -10.37 -15.46 10.61
N ARG A 504 -11.30 -14.74 9.95
CA ARG A 504 -11.58 -14.88 8.53
C ARG A 504 -10.55 -14.12 7.70
N LYS A 505 -9.75 -14.86 6.94
CA LYS A 505 -8.79 -14.31 5.98
C LYS A 505 -9.05 -14.98 4.63
N GLY A 506 -9.02 -14.20 3.55
CA GLY A 506 -9.20 -14.75 2.21
C GLY A 506 -8.08 -15.72 1.85
N ALA A 507 -8.27 -16.50 0.79
CA ALA A 507 -7.22 -17.39 0.28
C ALA A 507 -5.91 -16.61 0.05
N PHE A 508 -4.76 -17.23 0.28
CA PHE A 508 -3.47 -16.53 0.31
C PHE A 508 -3.21 -15.67 -0.94
N ALA A 509 -2.94 -14.39 -0.73
CA ALA A 509 -2.57 -13.42 -1.76
C ALA A 509 -1.04 -13.23 -1.82
N GLN A 510 -0.45 -13.72 -2.90
CA GLN A 510 0.98 -13.62 -3.21
C GLN A 510 1.51 -12.19 -3.32
N GLN A 511 0.64 -11.23 -3.59
CA GLN A 511 0.96 -9.82 -3.80
C GLN A 511 1.63 -9.20 -2.55
N SER A 512 1.33 -9.71 -1.35
CA SER A 512 2.02 -9.34 -0.09
C SER A 512 3.51 -9.65 -0.11
N ARG A 513 3.86 -10.89 -0.46
CA ARG A 513 5.22 -11.38 -0.59
C ARG A 513 5.94 -10.74 -1.78
N MET A 514 5.25 -10.54 -2.90
CA MET A 514 5.77 -9.86 -4.09
C MET A 514 6.06 -8.37 -3.85
N ALA A 515 5.31 -7.70 -2.96
CA ALA A 515 5.62 -6.32 -2.55
C ALA A 515 6.99 -6.23 -1.87
N TRP A 516 7.38 -7.22 -1.06
CA TRP A 516 8.73 -7.27 -0.48
C TRP A 516 9.81 -7.53 -1.52
N ASP A 517 9.57 -8.41 -2.50
CA ASP A 517 10.50 -8.60 -3.63
C ASP A 517 10.66 -7.32 -4.46
N ARG A 518 9.59 -6.53 -4.64
CA ARG A 518 9.65 -5.21 -5.27
C ARG A 518 10.48 -4.23 -4.45
N LEU A 519 10.14 -4.05 -3.16
CA LEU A 519 10.74 -3.04 -2.28
C LEU A 519 12.25 -3.23 -2.08
N ARG A 520 12.74 -4.48 -2.03
CA ARG A 520 14.18 -4.75 -1.91
C ARG A 520 15.01 -4.32 -3.14
N HIS A 521 14.35 -4.01 -4.26
CA HIS A 521 14.98 -3.58 -5.52
C HIS A 521 14.63 -2.13 -5.89
N VAL A 522 14.26 -1.29 -4.91
CA VAL A 522 13.94 0.15 -5.12
C VAL A 522 15.14 1.05 -4.81
N LEU A 523 15.86 0.78 -3.72
CA LEU A 523 16.95 1.62 -3.23
C LEU A 523 18.30 0.94 -3.43
N SER A 524 19.32 1.75 -3.70
CA SER A 524 20.73 1.38 -3.50
C SER A 524 21.25 2.12 -2.26
N MET A 525 22.13 1.47 -1.51
CA MET A 525 22.76 2.06 -0.33
C MET A 525 24.20 1.55 -0.19
N ASP A 526 25.07 2.45 0.24
CA ASP A 526 26.46 2.20 0.62
C ASP A 526 26.77 2.82 1.99
N VAL A 527 27.64 2.17 2.76
CA VAL A 527 27.99 2.57 4.13
C VAL A 527 29.50 2.56 4.28
N HIS A 528 30.04 3.66 4.79
CA HIS A 528 31.45 3.87 5.02
C HIS A 528 31.72 4.40 6.43
N GLY A 529 32.89 4.08 6.96
CA GLY A 529 33.38 4.59 8.23
C GLY A 529 34.89 4.38 8.34
N PRO A 530 35.52 4.75 9.45
CA PRO A 530 36.92 4.42 9.69
C PRO A 530 37.10 2.89 9.71
N ALA A 531 38.22 2.40 9.15
CA ALA A 531 38.57 0.98 9.23
C ALA A 531 39.07 0.59 10.64
N LYS A 532 39.59 1.56 11.41
CA LYS A 532 40.16 1.37 12.74
C LYS A 532 39.96 2.60 13.61
N VAL A 533 39.70 2.42 14.91
CA VAL A 533 39.52 3.48 15.90
C VAL A 533 40.09 3.10 17.27
N ALA A 534 40.41 4.10 18.08
CA ALA A 534 40.79 3.90 19.48
C ALA A 534 39.55 3.61 20.36
N ALA A 535 39.75 2.90 21.46
CA ALA A 535 38.75 2.88 22.54
C ALA A 535 38.61 4.29 23.17
N SER A 536 37.45 4.60 23.74
CA SER A 536 37.11 5.94 24.25
C SER A 536 37.10 7.04 23.18
N SER A 537 36.64 6.72 21.97
CA SER A 537 36.58 7.67 20.83
C SER A 537 35.21 7.65 20.14
N SER A 538 35.11 8.38 19.02
CA SER A 538 33.91 8.43 18.17
C SER A 538 34.29 8.09 16.73
N ALA A 539 33.46 7.29 16.06
CA ALA A 539 33.71 6.77 14.71
C ALA A 539 32.63 7.32 13.75
N PRO A 540 32.92 8.35 12.94
CA PRO A 540 31.94 8.92 12.02
C PRO A 540 31.56 7.93 10.92
N ILE A 541 30.26 7.90 10.59
CA ILE A 541 29.68 7.02 9.57
C ILE A 541 29.08 7.88 8.46
N ALA A 542 29.43 7.58 7.22
CA ALA A 542 28.86 8.17 6.03
C ALA A 542 28.00 7.12 5.31
N ILE A 543 26.75 7.47 5.00
CA ILE A 543 25.78 6.59 4.36
C ILE A 543 25.28 7.30 3.10
N HIS A 544 25.42 6.65 1.95
CA HIS A 544 24.85 7.12 0.69
C HIS A 544 23.63 6.26 0.36
N ILE A 545 22.52 6.88 0.01
CA ILE A 545 21.27 6.21 -0.37
C ILE A 545 20.75 6.86 -1.65
N ALA A 546 20.33 6.06 -2.62
CA ALA A 546 19.74 6.55 -3.86
C ALA A 546 18.51 5.74 -4.30
N ASN A 547 17.50 6.44 -4.80
CA ASN A 547 16.37 5.87 -5.51
C ASN A 547 16.78 5.49 -6.93
N THR A 548 17.14 4.21 -7.09
CA THR A 548 17.66 3.66 -8.34
C THR A 548 16.71 2.67 -9.00
N GLY A 549 15.58 2.33 -8.35
CA GLY A 549 14.62 1.34 -8.81
C GLY A 549 13.19 1.86 -9.09
N SER A 550 12.72 2.96 -8.49
CA SER A 550 11.39 3.53 -8.83
C SER A 550 11.48 4.64 -9.87
N GLY A 551 10.40 4.75 -10.66
CA GLY A 551 10.23 5.81 -11.67
C GLY A 551 9.62 7.10 -11.13
N HIS A 552 9.10 7.08 -9.91
CA HIS A 552 8.42 8.15 -9.17
C HIS A 552 9.15 8.37 -7.82
N ASP A 553 8.66 9.26 -6.95
CA ASP A 553 9.28 9.51 -5.65
C ASP A 553 9.25 8.25 -4.77
N PHE A 554 10.16 8.16 -3.81
CA PHE A 554 10.17 7.09 -2.82
C PHE A 554 10.05 7.62 -1.38
N PRO A 555 9.01 7.21 -0.61
CA PRO A 555 7.80 6.48 -1.04
C PRO A 555 6.75 7.38 -1.75
N THR A 556 6.11 6.88 -2.81
CA THR A 556 4.98 7.56 -3.50
C THR A 556 3.61 7.10 -2.96
N GLY A 557 2.54 7.65 -3.55
CA GLY A 557 1.15 7.37 -3.25
C GLY A 557 0.61 8.31 -2.17
N PHE A 558 -0.30 7.79 -1.35
CA PHE A 558 -0.90 8.47 -0.20
C PHE A 558 0.16 9.00 0.82
N PRO A 559 0.45 10.31 0.87
CA PRO A 559 1.72 10.82 1.39
C PRO A 559 1.88 10.68 2.90
N GLU A 560 0.83 10.93 3.68
CA GLU A 560 0.89 10.89 5.14
C GLU A 560 1.00 9.45 5.66
N GLY A 561 0.41 8.49 4.95
CA GLY A 561 0.34 7.10 5.38
C GLY A 561 1.53 6.24 4.97
N ARG A 562 2.43 6.72 4.11
CA ARG A 562 3.67 5.99 3.76
C ARG A 562 4.85 6.64 4.47
N THR A 563 5.64 5.82 5.15
CA THR A 563 6.91 6.26 5.72
C THR A 563 8.00 5.25 5.45
N ALA A 564 9.19 5.76 5.13
CA ALA A 564 10.43 5.00 5.16
C ALA A 564 11.45 5.77 5.99
N TRP A 565 12.39 5.07 6.62
CA TRP A 565 13.43 5.71 7.43
C TRP A 565 14.70 4.90 7.48
N LEU A 566 15.80 5.58 7.81
CA LEU A 566 17.10 5.00 8.03
C LEU A 566 17.27 4.59 9.50
N ALA A 567 17.52 3.31 9.74
CA ALA A 567 18.00 2.79 11.01
C ALA A 567 19.52 2.55 10.96
N VAL A 568 20.21 2.86 12.07
CA VAL A 568 21.66 2.68 12.22
C VAL A 568 21.95 2.10 13.61
N HIS A 569 22.60 0.95 13.63
CA HIS A 569 22.97 0.22 14.84
C HIS A 569 24.45 -0.14 14.81
N ALA A 570 25.06 -0.31 15.98
CA ALA A 570 26.46 -0.72 16.10
C ALA A 570 26.63 -1.74 17.22
N TYR A 571 27.39 -2.81 16.98
CA TYR A 571 27.52 -3.94 17.90
C TYR A 571 28.99 -4.31 18.13
N ASP A 572 29.40 -4.43 19.40
CA ASP A 572 30.66 -5.06 19.79
C ASP A 572 30.55 -6.58 19.57
N LEU A 573 31.18 -7.09 18.51
CA LEU A 573 31.08 -8.51 18.13
C LEU A 573 31.71 -9.47 19.16
N ALA A 574 32.53 -8.99 20.10
CA ALA A 574 33.09 -9.85 21.15
C ALA A 574 32.15 -10.04 22.35
N THR A 575 31.19 -9.13 22.56
CA THR A 575 30.25 -9.17 23.69
C THR A 575 28.79 -9.32 23.27
N GLY A 576 28.44 -8.98 22.02
CA GLY A 576 27.06 -8.89 21.54
C GLY A 576 26.31 -7.65 22.05
N ASN A 577 27.01 -6.72 22.70
CA ASN A 577 26.44 -5.48 23.20
C ASN A 577 26.25 -4.46 22.07
N GLU A 578 25.10 -3.80 22.06
CA GLU A 578 24.86 -2.64 21.20
C GLU A 578 25.58 -1.41 21.77
N LEU A 579 26.14 -0.60 20.89
CA LEU A 579 26.91 0.60 21.21
C LEU A 579 26.11 1.87 20.91
N PRO A 580 26.38 2.99 21.60
CA PRO A 580 25.66 4.22 21.35
C PRO A 580 26.03 4.85 20.00
N ILE A 581 25.04 5.41 19.31
CA ILE A 581 25.20 6.30 18.16
C ILE A 581 25.01 7.74 18.66
N HIS A 582 25.93 8.63 18.30
CA HIS A 582 25.76 10.07 18.43
C HIS A 582 25.22 10.64 17.11
N ASP A 583 24.23 11.51 17.20
CA ASP A 583 23.63 12.24 16.10
C ASP A 583 23.94 13.74 16.26
N ASN A 584 24.77 14.27 15.36
CA ASN A 584 25.23 15.65 15.38
C ASN A 584 24.12 16.68 15.14
N VAL A 585 23.04 16.31 14.43
CA VAL A 585 21.94 17.23 14.07
C VAL A 585 21.01 17.46 15.25
N TRP A 586 20.71 16.41 16.03
CA TRP A 586 19.93 16.52 17.26
C TRP A 586 20.79 16.73 18.52
N ASN A 587 22.11 16.67 18.40
CA ASN A 587 23.07 16.65 19.50
C ASN A 587 22.68 15.62 20.58
N ARG A 588 22.29 14.41 20.13
CA ARG A 588 21.73 13.32 20.95
C ARG A 588 22.61 12.09 20.84
N THR A 589 22.72 11.33 21.93
CA THR A 589 23.34 9.99 21.91
C THR A 589 22.34 8.96 22.40
N SER A 590 22.12 7.89 21.62
CA SER A 590 21.16 6.81 21.90
C SER A 590 21.75 5.44 21.58
N ILE A 591 21.19 4.36 22.14
CA ILE A 591 21.50 2.99 21.69
C ILE A 591 20.75 2.79 20.37
N GLY A 592 21.51 2.73 19.27
CA GLY A 592 20.96 2.76 17.91
C GLY A 592 20.22 4.06 17.55
N VAL A 593 19.73 4.11 16.31
CA VAL A 593 18.82 5.12 15.74
C VAL A 593 17.86 4.39 14.81
N GLY A 594 16.58 4.77 14.76
CA GLY A 594 15.61 4.19 13.81
C GLY A 594 14.80 2.98 14.33
N ASN A 595 14.87 2.66 15.62
CA ASN A 595 13.86 1.83 16.29
C ASN A 595 12.51 2.55 16.28
N LEU A 596 11.36 1.85 16.21
CA LEU A 596 10.09 2.58 16.38
C LEU A 596 9.97 3.08 17.83
N THR A 597 9.20 4.15 18.01
CA THR A 597 8.88 4.72 19.33
C THR A 597 8.25 3.66 20.25
N ALA A 598 8.63 3.67 21.53
CA ALA A 598 8.07 2.76 22.54
C ALA A 598 6.84 3.32 23.27
N GLU A 599 6.60 4.63 23.17
CA GLU A 599 5.54 5.38 23.86
C GLU A 599 5.09 6.59 23.03
N GLU A 600 3.98 7.22 23.41
CA GLU A 600 3.56 8.51 22.82
C GLU A 600 4.59 9.60 23.14
N MET A 601 4.94 10.40 22.14
CA MET A 601 5.80 11.57 22.31
C MET A 601 5.45 12.70 21.34
N VAL A 602 5.81 13.94 21.68
CA VAL A 602 5.79 15.06 20.74
C VAL A 602 6.88 14.87 19.71
N ASP A 603 6.55 15.04 18.42
CA ASP A 603 7.51 14.96 17.33
C ASP A 603 8.40 16.23 17.29
N PRO A 604 9.71 16.11 17.62
CA PRO A 604 10.65 17.22 17.59
C PRO A 604 10.82 17.86 16.19
N ASN A 605 10.36 17.20 15.12
CA ASN A 605 10.41 17.75 13.76
C ASN A 605 9.43 18.92 13.53
N PHE A 606 8.44 19.12 14.42
CA PHE A 606 7.40 20.16 14.29
C PHE A 606 7.31 21.03 15.56
N PRO A 607 8.36 21.80 15.88
CA PRO A 607 8.42 22.59 17.11
C PRO A 607 7.31 23.64 17.17
N GLY A 608 6.59 23.69 18.31
CA GLY A 608 5.50 24.63 18.54
C GLY A 608 4.11 24.16 18.08
N CYS A 609 4.01 23.00 17.42
CA CYS A 609 2.73 22.46 16.93
C CYS A 609 2.03 21.48 17.89
N ASP A 610 2.70 21.04 18.98
CA ASP A 610 2.26 19.95 19.85
C ASP A 610 1.84 18.68 19.07
N TRP A 611 2.50 18.43 17.93
CA TRP A 611 2.21 17.29 17.08
C TRP A 611 2.71 16.02 17.77
N LYS A 612 1.80 15.14 18.16
CA LYS A 612 2.11 13.91 18.88
C LYS A 612 2.13 12.71 17.94
N ILE A 613 3.12 11.85 18.13
CA ILE A 613 3.23 10.54 17.50
C ILE A 613 3.14 9.45 18.57
N PRO A 614 2.43 8.35 18.31
CA PRO A 614 2.27 7.24 19.24
C PRO A 614 3.49 6.32 19.27
N GLY A 615 3.48 5.35 20.19
CA GLY A 615 4.31 4.14 20.09
C GLY A 615 4.08 3.41 18.75
N GLY A 616 5.13 2.79 18.21
CA GLY A 616 5.12 2.14 16.89
C GLY A 616 5.37 3.08 15.70
N SER A 617 5.61 4.37 15.94
CA SER A 617 5.99 5.34 14.89
C SER A 617 7.47 5.28 14.58
N ALA A 618 7.88 5.57 13.34
CA ALA A 618 9.29 5.69 12.98
C ALA A 618 10.02 6.69 13.90
N ASP A 619 11.27 6.40 14.29
CA ASP A 619 12.08 7.25 15.17
C ASP A 619 12.09 8.70 14.64
N PRO A 620 11.52 9.69 15.36
CA PRO A 620 11.50 11.07 14.90
C PRO A 620 12.92 11.67 14.83
N TYR A 621 13.88 11.09 15.53
CA TYR A 621 15.27 11.52 15.45
C TYR A 621 16.01 10.96 14.23
N SER A 622 15.51 9.87 13.63
CA SER A 622 16.09 9.27 12.43
C SER A 622 15.88 10.12 11.16
N MET A 623 16.62 9.80 10.11
CA MET A 623 16.34 10.33 8.77
C MET A 623 15.11 9.61 8.18
N GLN A 624 13.96 10.30 8.17
CA GLN A 624 12.72 9.83 7.57
C GLN A 624 12.53 10.37 6.14
N PHE A 625 11.82 9.59 5.32
CA PHE A 625 11.46 9.85 3.92
C PHE A 625 9.93 9.74 3.81
N LYS A 626 9.25 10.89 3.89
CA LYS A 626 7.79 11.02 3.85
C LYS A 626 7.37 12.44 3.43
N ALA A 627 6.11 12.61 3.05
CA ALA A 627 5.49 13.92 2.85
C ALA A 627 4.43 14.18 3.94
N VAL A 628 4.18 15.44 4.26
CA VAL A 628 3.31 15.84 5.38
C VAL A 628 2.42 17.03 5.02
N ALA A 629 1.11 16.87 4.99
CA ALA A 629 0.14 17.94 4.79
C ALA A 629 0.15 19.03 5.89
N SER A 630 -0.44 20.20 5.56
CA SER A 630 -0.81 21.23 6.52
C SER A 630 -2.20 21.82 6.21
N LEU A 631 -2.86 22.37 7.23
CA LEU A 631 -4.05 23.22 7.08
C LEU A 631 -3.70 24.67 6.67
N GLY A 632 -2.41 24.98 6.47
CA GLY A 632 -1.94 26.32 6.11
C GLY A 632 -1.57 27.19 7.31
N ASN A 633 -1.29 26.57 8.46
CA ASN A 633 -0.80 27.17 9.72
C ASN A 633 0.64 26.77 10.07
N SER A 634 1.37 26.16 9.13
CA SER A 634 2.73 25.63 9.33
C SER A 634 2.82 24.47 10.34
N CYS A 635 1.70 23.82 10.68
CA CYS A 635 1.65 22.61 11.49
C CYS A 635 1.12 21.41 10.70
N PRO A 636 1.52 20.17 11.05
CA PRO A 636 1.02 18.96 10.41
C PRO A 636 -0.50 18.80 10.55
N THR A 637 -1.09 18.03 9.64
CA THR A 637 -2.49 17.58 9.77
C THR A 637 -2.69 16.23 9.12
N LEU A 638 -3.70 15.50 9.60
CA LEU A 638 -4.28 14.33 8.93
C LEU A 638 -5.71 14.61 8.41
N ASP A 639 -6.22 15.84 8.61
CA ASP A 639 -7.49 16.33 8.05
C ASP A 639 -7.33 16.68 6.55
N LEU A 640 -6.90 15.71 5.75
CA LEU A 640 -6.62 15.87 4.32
C LEU A 640 -7.77 16.40 3.45
N PRO A 641 -9.07 16.19 3.78
CA PRO A 641 -10.16 16.91 3.13
C PRO A 641 -10.02 18.43 3.18
N TYR A 642 -9.29 18.95 4.17
CA TYR A 642 -9.14 20.38 4.50
C TYR A 642 -7.69 20.89 4.42
N ALA A 643 -6.76 20.05 3.99
CA ALA A 643 -5.40 20.43 3.67
C ALA A 643 -5.36 21.46 2.53
N THR A 644 -4.38 22.35 2.59
CA THR A 644 -4.15 23.40 1.58
C THR A 644 -2.69 23.36 1.15
N ALA A 645 -2.44 23.48 -0.16
CA ALA A 645 -1.08 23.46 -0.69
C ALA A 645 -0.36 24.76 -0.30
N LEU A 646 0.83 24.64 0.31
CA LEU A 646 1.53 25.82 0.85
C LEU A 646 2.03 26.78 -0.23
N ASN A 647 2.25 26.30 -1.45
CA ASN A 647 2.82 27.03 -2.56
C ASN A 647 1.82 27.37 -3.70
N LEU A 648 0.53 27.04 -3.55
CA LEU A 648 -0.50 27.35 -4.54
C LEU A 648 -0.60 28.87 -4.74
N VAL A 649 -0.45 29.33 -5.98
CA VAL A 649 -0.53 30.75 -6.33
C VAL A 649 -1.98 31.20 -6.29
N THR A 650 -2.22 32.29 -5.57
CA THR A 650 -3.56 32.79 -5.30
C THR A 650 -3.67 34.30 -5.51
N ASN A 651 -4.89 34.78 -5.76
CA ASN A 651 -5.18 36.21 -5.78
C ASN A 651 -5.17 36.82 -4.37
N LYS A 652 -5.39 38.14 -4.26
CA LYS A 652 -5.46 38.86 -2.96
C LYS A 652 -6.54 38.35 -1.99
N SER A 653 -7.50 37.56 -2.47
CA SER A 653 -8.56 36.93 -1.67
C SER A 653 -8.25 35.46 -1.32
N GLY A 654 -7.07 34.95 -1.71
CA GLY A 654 -6.62 33.58 -1.46
C GLY A 654 -7.18 32.54 -2.44
N VAL A 655 -7.88 32.94 -3.50
CA VAL A 655 -8.44 32.00 -4.49
C VAL A 655 -7.37 31.63 -5.52
N ALA A 656 -7.30 30.34 -5.90
CA ALA A 656 -6.39 29.85 -6.93
C ALA A 656 -6.59 30.59 -8.26
N VAL A 657 -5.48 30.85 -8.95
CA VAL A 657 -5.46 31.53 -10.26
C VAL A 657 -4.65 30.76 -11.29
N ASP A 658 -4.95 31.01 -12.55
CA ASP A 658 -4.14 30.59 -13.68
C ASP A 658 -2.93 31.51 -13.94
N LYS A 659 -2.14 31.17 -14.96
CA LYS A 659 -0.94 31.92 -15.38
C LYS A 659 -1.19 33.39 -15.74
N ASP A 660 -2.43 33.76 -16.08
CA ASP A 660 -2.81 35.14 -16.45
C ASP A 660 -3.44 35.88 -15.25
N GLY A 661 -3.44 35.25 -14.06
CA GLY A 661 -4.01 35.80 -12.83
C GLY A 661 -5.54 35.70 -12.76
N LYS A 662 -6.19 34.97 -13.67
CA LYS A 662 -7.64 34.78 -13.68
C LYS A 662 -8.00 33.66 -12.71
N VAL A 663 -9.03 33.89 -11.89
CA VAL A 663 -9.55 32.90 -10.93
C VAL A 663 -9.96 31.63 -11.66
N ILE A 664 -9.67 30.47 -11.07
CA ILE A 664 -10.10 29.16 -11.59
C ILE A 664 -11.48 28.84 -11.02
N ASP A 665 -12.50 28.96 -11.87
CA ASP A 665 -13.91 28.77 -11.51
C ASP A 665 -14.76 28.35 -12.74
N LYS A 666 -16.09 28.38 -12.63
CA LYS A 666 -17.03 28.04 -13.70
C LYS A 666 -16.91 28.91 -14.96
N ASP A 667 -16.33 30.11 -14.87
CA ASP A 667 -16.04 31.03 -15.98
C ASP A 667 -14.58 30.95 -16.44
N ASN A 668 -13.78 30.09 -15.80
CA ASN A 668 -12.43 29.72 -16.19
C ASN A 668 -12.13 28.20 -16.01
N PRO A 669 -12.95 27.29 -16.59
CA PRO A 669 -12.82 25.85 -16.32
C PRO A 669 -11.54 25.22 -16.88
N GLU A 670 -10.81 25.91 -17.76
CA GLU A 670 -9.53 25.50 -18.35
C GLU A 670 -8.32 26.18 -17.67
N GLY A 671 -8.54 26.97 -16.61
CA GLY A 671 -7.45 27.59 -15.87
C GLY A 671 -6.63 26.54 -15.12
N LEU A 672 -5.34 26.41 -15.45
CA LEU A 672 -4.42 25.52 -14.73
C LEU A 672 -3.96 26.18 -13.42
N PRO A 673 -4.07 25.51 -12.25
CA PRO A 673 -3.53 26.03 -11.00
C PRO A 673 -2.02 26.23 -11.12
N GLN A 674 -1.56 27.43 -10.77
CA GLN A 674 -0.13 27.74 -10.71
C GLN A 674 0.40 27.43 -9.32
N PHE A 675 1.59 26.85 -9.25
CA PHE A 675 2.28 26.52 -8.01
C PHE A 675 3.63 27.25 -8.01
N THR A 676 4.09 27.66 -6.82
CA THR A 676 5.37 28.36 -6.66
C THR A 676 6.46 27.32 -6.40
N ASP A 677 7.48 27.28 -7.25
CA ASP A 677 8.75 26.63 -6.90
C ASP A 677 9.53 27.59 -5.98
N THR A 678 9.61 27.24 -4.70
CA THR A 678 10.22 28.03 -3.63
C THR A 678 11.68 27.64 -3.39
N ASN A 679 12.09 26.45 -3.83
CA ASN A 679 13.43 25.90 -3.61
C ASN A 679 14.33 25.98 -4.86
N GLY A 680 13.74 26.14 -6.05
CA GLY A 680 14.39 26.34 -7.34
C GLY A 680 14.71 25.06 -8.12
N ASN A 681 14.21 23.89 -7.70
CA ASN A 681 14.50 22.60 -8.33
C ASN A 681 13.56 22.27 -9.52
N GLY A 682 12.53 23.07 -9.78
CA GLY A 682 11.53 22.82 -10.83
C GLY A 682 10.65 21.59 -10.59
N ASP A 683 10.61 21.04 -9.38
CA ASP A 683 9.42 20.34 -8.86
C ASP A 683 8.54 21.40 -8.19
N PHE A 684 7.24 21.25 -8.33
CA PHE A 684 6.26 22.19 -7.77
C PHE A 684 5.40 21.51 -6.69
N PHE A 685 5.54 20.21 -6.48
CA PHE A 685 4.64 19.44 -5.62
C PHE A 685 5.26 18.95 -4.31
N ASP A 686 6.60 18.93 -4.18
CA ASP A 686 7.26 18.85 -2.88
C ASP A 686 6.92 20.06 -2.00
N ASP A 687 7.01 21.25 -2.58
CA ASP A 687 6.69 22.54 -1.94
C ASP A 687 5.19 22.74 -1.61
N SER A 688 4.31 21.84 -2.06
CA SER A 688 2.90 21.84 -1.65
C SER A 688 2.68 21.28 -0.24
N PHE A 689 3.60 20.45 0.26
CA PHE A 689 3.55 19.87 1.59
C PHE A 689 4.26 20.75 2.62
N LEU A 690 3.96 20.56 3.91
CA LEU A 690 4.71 21.18 5.02
C LEU A 690 6.17 20.75 5.03
N ARG A 691 6.40 19.50 4.64
CA ARG A 691 7.71 18.89 4.53
C ARG A 691 7.59 17.69 3.61
N ASP A 692 8.40 17.67 2.55
CA ASP A 692 8.65 16.50 1.73
C ASP A 692 10.13 16.11 1.88
N THR A 693 10.40 14.92 2.43
CA THR A 693 11.77 14.37 2.55
C THR A 693 11.99 13.13 1.69
N ARG A 694 11.05 12.80 0.80
CA ARG A 694 11.15 11.65 -0.09
C ARG A 694 12.39 11.74 -0.98
N PHE A 695 12.80 10.61 -1.54
CA PHE A 695 13.78 10.62 -2.64
C PHE A 695 13.03 10.89 -3.93
N LYS A 696 13.51 11.83 -4.75
CA LYS A 696 12.99 12.03 -6.10
C LYS A 696 13.34 10.83 -7.00
N PRO A 697 12.70 10.63 -8.16
CA PRO A 697 13.18 9.65 -9.12
C PRO A 697 14.50 10.12 -9.76
N ARG A 698 15.25 9.16 -10.33
CA ARG A 698 16.43 9.43 -11.17
C ARG A 698 16.12 10.54 -12.18
N GLY A 699 17.08 11.45 -12.37
CA GLY A 699 16.97 12.62 -13.25
C GLY A 699 16.99 13.94 -12.51
N ARG A 700 16.66 13.93 -11.20
CA ARG A 700 16.80 15.07 -10.27
C ARG A 700 17.93 14.79 -9.26
N PRO A 701 18.74 15.77 -8.81
CA PRO A 701 19.79 15.55 -7.81
C PRO A 701 19.32 14.90 -6.50
N GLU A 702 18.08 15.16 -6.09
CA GLU A 702 17.46 14.68 -4.84
C GLU A 702 17.01 13.21 -4.92
N TYR A 703 17.30 12.51 -6.03
CA TYR A 703 17.21 11.06 -6.11
C TYR A 703 18.20 10.35 -5.18
N GLU A 704 19.26 11.04 -4.75
CA GLU A 704 20.27 10.51 -3.83
C GLU A 704 20.55 11.47 -2.67
N LYS A 705 20.96 10.91 -1.52
CA LYS A 705 21.30 11.65 -0.30
C LYS A 705 22.54 11.06 0.34
N ASN A 706 23.49 11.93 0.69
CA ASN A 706 24.61 11.61 1.57
C ASN A 706 24.22 11.98 3.01
N ILE A 707 24.48 11.08 3.96
CA ILE A 707 24.09 11.20 5.36
C ILE A 707 25.33 10.94 6.21
N ASP A 708 25.87 12.00 6.80
CA ASP A 708 27.13 12.03 7.59
C ASP A 708 26.93 12.50 9.05
N ARG A 709 25.67 12.59 9.47
CA ARG A 709 25.26 13.06 10.82
C ARG A 709 25.53 12.09 11.97
N TYR A 710 25.82 10.81 11.68
CA TYR A 710 25.92 9.75 12.68
C TYR A 710 27.37 9.37 12.98
N SER A 711 27.67 9.12 14.26
CA SER A 711 28.96 8.57 14.69
C SER A 711 28.75 7.50 15.75
N VAL A 712 29.47 6.37 15.66
CA VAL A 712 29.45 5.36 16.73
C VAL A 712 30.33 5.83 17.88
N VAL A 713 29.77 5.90 19.08
CA VAL A 713 30.53 6.09 20.31
C VAL A 713 31.19 4.77 20.66
N ILE A 714 32.50 4.80 20.94
CA ILE A 714 33.30 3.62 21.26
C ILE A 714 33.70 3.67 22.75
N PRO A 715 32.96 3.02 23.67
CA PRO A 715 33.31 2.98 25.09
C PRO A 715 34.70 2.38 25.35
N ALA A 716 35.33 2.77 26.46
CA ALA A 716 36.62 2.24 26.93
C ALA A 716 36.64 0.70 27.05
N GLY A 717 35.48 0.09 27.37
CA GLY A 717 35.33 -1.35 27.57
C GLY A 717 34.96 -2.15 26.31
N THR A 718 34.95 -1.54 25.13
CA THR A 718 34.64 -2.24 23.86
C THR A 718 35.69 -3.31 23.59
N GLN A 719 35.29 -4.59 23.51
CA GLN A 719 36.26 -5.70 23.51
C GLN A 719 36.61 -6.23 22.13
N GLY A 720 35.73 -6.12 21.14
CA GLY A 720 35.91 -6.65 19.79
C GLY A 720 35.88 -5.58 18.70
N PRO A 721 35.99 -6.00 17.43
CA PRO A 721 35.63 -5.13 16.32
C PRO A 721 34.14 -4.79 16.38
N VAL A 722 33.81 -3.57 15.97
CA VAL A 722 32.43 -3.06 15.96
C VAL A 722 31.83 -3.27 14.57
N ALA A 723 30.73 -4.00 14.51
CA ALA A 723 29.91 -4.10 13.32
C ALA A 723 28.86 -2.99 13.33
N VAL A 724 28.93 -2.08 12.35
CA VAL A 724 27.87 -1.11 12.07
C VAL A 724 26.92 -1.73 11.07
N SER A 725 25.62 -1.59 11.30
CA SER A 725 24.56 -2.01 10.39
C SER A 725 23.68 -0.81 10.10
N ALA A 726 23.41 -0.55 8.82
CA ALA A 726 22.44 0.44 8.39
C ALA A 726 21.37 -0.25 7.54
N ALA A 727 20.12 0.13 7.76
CA ALA A 727 18.96 -0.42 7.05
C ALA A 727 17.98 0.70 6.70
N VAL A 728 17.43 0.68 5.48
CA VAL A 728 16.22 1.45 5.19
C VAL A 728 15.02 0.52 5.37
N TYR A 729 14.13 0.92 6.27
CA TYR A 729 12.84 0.27 6.48
C TYR A 729 11.73 1.07 5.78
N TYR A 730 10.69 0.37 5.34
CA TYR A 730 9.47 0.97 4.82
C TYR A 730 8.25 0.39 5.52
N GLN A 731 7.29 1.24 5.87
CA GLN A 731 6.01 0.88 6.47
C GLN A 731 4.87 1.29 5.54
N SER A 732 3.99 0.34 5.22
CA SER A 732 2.85 0.57 4.31
C SER A 732 1.79 1.50 4.90
N VAL A 733 1.63 1.51 6.21
CA VAL A 733 0.70 2.39 6.94
C VAL A 733 1.43 2.88 8.19
N GLU A 734 1.82 4.16 8.23
CA GLU A 734 2.48 4.75 9.39
C GLU A 734 1.62 4.62 10.64
N ALA A 735 2.23 4.36 11.81
CA ALA A 735 1.48 4.18 13.06
C ALA A 735 0.54 5.34 13.39
N VAL A 736 0.95 6.61 13.25
CA VAL A 736 0.06 7.77 13.50
C VAL A 736 -1.14 7.81 12.54
N VAL A 737 -1.00 7.30 11.31
CA VAL A 737 -2.08 7.24 10.33
C VAL A 737 -2.98 6.03 10.54
N ALA A 738 -2.40 4.87 10.86
CA ALA A 738 -3.17 3.75 11.39
C ALA A 738 -3.99 4.22 12.59
N LEU A 739 -3.37 4.97 13.52
CA LEU A 739 -3.96 5.61 14.70
C LEU A 739 -5.02 6.66 14.44
N HIS A 740 -5.04 7.28 13.27
CA HIS A 740 -6.03 8.29 12.93
C HIS A 740 -7.22 7.68 12.16
N PHE A 741 -6.96 6.75 11.25
CA PHE A 741 -8.02 6.14 10.43
C PHE A 741 -8.62 4.87 11.04
N LEU A 742 -7.81 3.85 11.35
CA LEU A 742 -8.29 2.49 11.59
C LEU A 742 -9.06 2.36 12.90
N GLY A 743 -8.43 1.95 13.99
CA GLY A 743 -9.04 1.90 15.30
C GLY A 743 -8.19 1.11 16.27
N ASN A 744 -8.89 0.52 17.22
CA ASN A 744 -8.60 -0.86 17.58
C ASN A 744 -8.76 -1.79 16.34
N MET A 745 -9.24 -1.30 15.20
CA MET A 745 -9.03 -1.92 13.88
C MET A 745 -7.55 -2.03 13.42
N ALA A 746 -6.60 -1.35 14.06
CA ALA A 746 -5.18 -1.63 13.85
C ALA A 746 -4.73 -2.89 14.60
N ASP A 747 -5.52 -3.35 15.57
CA ASP A 747 -5.45 -4.69 16.13
C ASP A 747 -6.23 -5.64 15.19
N THR A 748 -5.57 -6.72 14.78
CA THR A 748 -6.05 -7.69 13.78
C THR A 748 -6.46 -9.03 14.37
N ASN A 749 -6.51 -9.16 15.71
CA ASN A 749 -6.93 -10.38 16.42
C ASN A 749 -7.94 -10.12 17.58
N ASN A 750 -8.27 -8.86 17.88
CA ASN A 750 -9.09 -8.39 19.01
C ASN A 750 -8.48 -8.61 20.41
N ASP A 751 -7.16 -8.55 20.55
CA ASP A 751 -6.46 -8.58 21.85
C ASP A 751 -6.30 -7.19 22.52
N PHE A 752 -6.75 -6.13 21.84
CA PHE A 752 -6.63 -4.72 22.24
C PHE A 752 -5.18 -4.24 22.41
N VAL A 753 -4.22 -4.88 21.73
CA VAL A 753 -2.83 -4.43 21.62
C VAL A 753 -2.59 -3.83 20.24
N LEU A 754 -2.04 -2.62 20.19
CA LEU A 754 -1.63 -2.01 18.92
C LEU A 754 -0.59 -2.89 18.20
N GLN A 755 -1.04 -3.49 17.09
CA GLN A 755 -0.26 -4.30 16.18
C GLN A 755 0.28 -3.41 15.05
N PRO A 756 1.31 -2.61 15.36
CA PRO A 756 2.54 -2.71 14.58
C PRO A 756 3.68 -3.09 15.53
N CYS A 757 4.03 -4.38 15.52
CA CYS A 757 5.11 -4.87 16.34
C CYS A 757 6.44 -4.18 16.00
N VAL A 758 7.09 -3.69 17.06
CA VAL A 758 8.11 -2.66 16.93
C VAL A 758 9.48 -3.26 16.61
N LEU A 759 10.17 -2.69 15.61
CA LEU A 759 11.61 -2.86 15.47
C LEU A 759 12.30 -2.40 16.76
N GLY A 760 12.74 -3.36 17.58
CA GLY A 760 13.40 -3.10 18.87
C GLY A 760 12.47 -2.80 20.06
N GLY A 761 11.16 -3.08 19.97
CA GLY A 761 10.20 -2.64 21.00
C GLY A 761 9.07 -3.64 21.29
N LEU A 762 7.97 -3.12 21.86
CA LEU A 762 6.89 -3.96 22.37
C LEU A 762 6.18 -4.72 21.25
N CYS A 763 6.19 -6.04 21.40
CA CYS A 763 5.31 -6.98 20.71
C CYS A 763 4.38 -7.59 21.78
N ASP A 764 3.24 -8.13 21.37
CA ASP A 764 2.35 -8.95 22.22
C ASP A 764 2.99 -10.28 22.72
N GLY A 765 4.22 -10.57 22.28
CA GLY A 765 4.99 -11.77 22.62
C GLY A 765 4.91 -12.88 21.57
N ARG A 766 4.13 -12.71 20.50
CA ARG A 766 4.04 -13.67 19.40
C ARG A 766 5.30 -13.66 18.53
N LYS A 767 5.54 -14.80 17.88
CA LYS A 767 6.61 -15.00 16.91
C LYS A 767 6.07 -14.87 15.48
N PRO A 768 6.82 -14.25 14.54
CA PRO A 768 6.47 -14.23 13.12
C PRO A 768 6.28 -15.63 12.53
N SER A 769 5.08 -15.88 12.01
CA SER A 769 4.65 -17.17 11.45
C SER A 769 4.53 -17.19 9.92
N THR A 770 4.67 -16.05 9.22
CA THR A 770 4.60 -15.98 7.75
C THR A 770 5.49 -14.88 7.21
N GLU A 771 5.69 -14.84 5.89
CA GLU A 771 6.58 -13.91 5.20
C GLU A 771 5.80 -12.77 4.52
N PRO A 772 6.33 -11.52 4.49
CA PRO A 772 7.56 -11.07 5.12
C PRO A 772 7.56 -11.30 6.62
N ALA A 773 8.71 -11.69 7.20
CA ALA A 773 8.82 -12.08 8.60
C ALA A 773 8.44 -10.94 9.55
N VAL A 774 7.17 -10.93 9.92
CA VAL A 774 6.55 -9.87 10.71
C VAL A 774 5.70 -10.49 11.81
N VAL A 775 5.77 -9.92 13.00
CA VAL A 775 4.68 -10.09 13.97
C VAL A 775 3.54 -9.17 13.50
N GLU A 776 2.31 -9.60 13.73
CA GLU A 776 1.10 -9.07 13.09
C GLU A 776 0.97 -7.54 13.20
N GLY A 777 0.40 -6.92 12.16
CA GLY A 777 0.31 -5.46 12.01
C GLY A 777 0.77 -4.95 10.65
N ALA A 778 0.92 -3.62 10.53
CA ALA A 778 1.51 -2.93 9.37
C ALA A 778 3.03 -2.71 9.59
N PRO A 779 3.91 -3.64 9.19
CA PRO A 779 5.23 -3.75 9.81
C PRO A 779 6.33 -3.13 8.93
N PRO A 780 7.45 -2.66 9.51
CA PRO A 780 8.62 -2.28 8.73
C PRO A 780 9.18 -3.47 7.95
N VAL A 781 9.21 -3.38 6.61
CA VAL A 781 9.98 -4.31 5.79
C VAL A 781 11.37 -3.76 5.48
N PRO A 782 12.45 -4.56 5.65
CA PRO A 782 13.79 -4.15 5.28
C PRO A 782 13.88 -4.10 3.75
N MET A 783 14.25 -2.93 3.22
CA MET A 783 14.43 -2.72 1.79
C MET A 783 15.88 -2.99 1.38
N VAL A 784 16.81 -2.28 2.02
CA VAL A 784 18.24 -2.41 1.77
C VAL A 784 18.97 -2.38 3.10
N VAL A 785 19.86 -3.35 3.30
CA VAL A 785 20.70 -3.49 4.49
C VAL A 785 22.16 -3.53 4.04
N ARG A 786 23.03 -2.82 4.77
CA ARG A 786 24.48 -2.80 4.57
C ARG A 786 25.19 -2.81 5.92
N SER A 787 26.40 -3.35 5.95
CA SER A 787 27.19 -3.41 7.18
C SER A 787 28.64 -3.02 6.93
N TRP A 788 29.23 -2.33 7.91
CA TRP A 788 30.64 -1.93 7.94
C TRP A 788 31.32 -2.52 9.18
N LEU A 789 32.64 -2.74 9.12
CA LEU A 789 33.42 -3.28 10.25
C LEU A 789 34.51 -2.28 10.64
N ILE A 790 34.57 -1.97 11.93
CA ILE A 790 35.56 -1.07 12.53
C ILE A 790 36.42 -1.87 13.52
N ALA A 791 37.73 -1.94 13.29
CA ALA A 791 38.64 -2.55 14.25
C ALA A 791 38.92 -1.59 15.43
N VAL A 792 38.88 -2.10 16.67
CA VAL A 792 39.22 -1.31 17.87
C VAL A 792 40.69 -1.55 18.23
N ASP A 793 41.44 -0.49 18.52
CA ASP A 793 42.82 -0.57 18.99
C ASP A 793 42.92 -1.39 20.29
N GLY A 794 43.74 -2.46 20.27
CA GLY A 794 43.88 -3.39 21.40
C GLY A 794 42.69 -4.34 21.60
N GLY A 795 41.64 -4.24 20.77
CA GLY A 795 40.50 -5.14 20.79
C GLY A 795 40.88 -6.58 20.40
N LYS A 796 40.11 -7.54 20.92
CA LYS A 796 40.17 -8.95 20.53
C LYS A 796 39.89 -9.09 19.05
N THR A 797 40.79 -9.77 18.34
CA THR A 797 40.55 -10.20 16.96
C THR A 797 40.04 -11.63 16.96
N ASP A 798 39.00 -11.90 16.17
CA ASP A 798 38.45 -13.24 15.99
C ASP A 798 38.82 -13.74 14.59
N GLN A 799 39.70 -14.74 14.52
CA GLN A 799 40.14 -15.39 13.29
C GLN A 799 39.43 -16.73 13.03
N THR A 800 38.39 -17.05 13.80
CA THR A 800 37.52 -18.19 13.50
C THR A 800 36.66 -17.89 12.27
N ALA A 801 36.16 -18.91 11.58
CA ALA A 801 35.14 -18.70 10.56
C ALA A 801 33.85 -18.12 11.18
N PRO A 802 33.05 -17.31 10.47
CA PRO A 802 31.75 -16.87 10.96
C PRO A 802 30.87 -18.10 11.24
N ARG A 803 30.19 -18.11 12.39
CA ARG A 803 29.21 -19.15 12.72
C ARG A 803 27.93 -18.90 11.93
N VAL A 804 27.26 -19.97 11.53
CA VAL A 804 26.06 -19.94 10.69
C VAL A 804 24.97 -20.79 11.33
N GLU A 805 23.76 -20.23 11.46
CA GLU A 805 22.53 -20.98 11.74
C GLU A 805 21.55 -20.84 10.57
N THR A 806 20.52 -21.69 10.53
CA THR A 806 19.58 -21.76 9.39
C THR A 806 18.12 -21.69 9.82
N TYR A 807 17.29 -21.11 8.96
CA TYR A 807 15.85 -21.29 8.92
C TYR A 807 15.44 -21.77 7.52
N PRO A 808 14.54 -22.76 7.38
CA PRO A 808 14.04 -23.64 8.43
C PRO A 808 15.17 -24.41 9.12
N ALA A 809 14.94 -24.87 10.35
CA ALA A 809 15.92 -25.68 11.08
C ALA A 809 16.16 -27.01 10.35
N PRO A 810 17.37 -27.61 10.42
CA PRO A 810 17.66 -28.89 9.77
C PRO A 810 16.72 -30.00 10.24
N GLY A 811 15.98 -30.59 9.31
CA GLY A 811 14.99 -31.65 9.59
C GLY A 811 13.58 -31.16 9.94
N ALA A 812 13.30 -29.85 9.90
CA ALA A 812 11.95 -29.32 10.10
C ALA A 812 10.95 -29.95 9.11
N SER A 813 9.80 -30.39 9.59
CA SER A 813 8.86 -31.24 8.84
C SER A 813 7.50 -30.61 8.53
N GLN A 814 7.23 -29.42 9.06
CA GLN A 814 5.99 -28.66 8.92
C GLN A 814 6.33 -27.19 8.65
N VAL A 815 7.14 -26.89 7.64
CA VAL A 815 7.53 -25.52 7.30
C VAL A 815 6.36 -24.80 6.59
N TYR A 816 6.18 -23.50 6.85
CA TYR A 816 5.20 -22.68 6.12
C TYR A 816 5.44 -22.69 4.60
N GLN A 817 4.36 -22.60 3.82
CA GLN A 817 4.46 -22.67 2.36
C GLN A 817 5.12 -21.44 1.74
N ASP A 818 5.00 -20.27 2.37
CA ASP A 818 5.57 -18.99 1.94
C ASP A 818 7.01 -18.73 2.46
N ALA A 819 7.61 -19.70 3.16
CA ALA A 819 8.86 -19.53 3.90
C ALA A 819 10.04 -19.03 3.04
N VAL A 820 10.67 -17.94 3.48
CA VAL A 820 11.95 -17.45 2.96
C VAL A 820 13.04 -18.19 3.72
N VAL A 821 13.80 -19.03 3.01
CA VAL A 821 14.89 -19.82 3.60
C VAL A 821 16.01 -18.86 3.99
N LYS A 822 16.46 -18.85 5.24
CA LYS A 822 17.42 -17.87 5.78
C LYS A 822 18.69 -18.54 6.31
N VAL A 823 19.78 -17.79 6.22
CA VAL A 823 21.03 -18.05 6.95
C VAL A 823 21.34 -16.85 7.85
N PHE A 824 21.76 -17.15 9.08
CA PHE A 824 22.08 -16.16 10.11
C PHE A 824 23.57 -16.27 10.42
N PHE A 825 24.32 -15.18 10.28
CA PHE A 825 25.76 -15.12 10.53
C PHE A 825 26.07 -14.37 11.81
N SER A 826 27.03 -14.87 12.59
CA SER A 826 27.44 -14.25 13.86
C SER A 826 28.26 -12.95 13.74
N ARG A 827 28.34 -12.37 12.53
CA ARG A 827 29.07 -11.13 12.17
C ARG A 827 28.81 -10.77 10.68
N PRO A 828 29.14 -9.56 10.21
CA PRO A 828 29.06 -9.20 8.79
C PRO A 828 29.88 -10.12 7.87
N VAL A 829 29.32 -10.48 6.70
CA VAL A 829 29.93 -11.37 5.70
C VAL A 829 29.80 -10.86 4.26
N ARG A 830 30.60 -11.41 3.35
CA ARG A 830 30.57 -11.22 1.89
C ARG A 830 30.46 -12.57 1.18
N GLY A 831 29.98 -12.54 -0.07
CA GLY A 831 29.92 -13.71 -0.94
C GLY A 831 28.67 -14.58 -0.77
N VAL A 832 27.61 -14.05 -0.13
CA VAL A 832 26.28 -14.67 -0.10
C VAL A 832 25.48 -14.12 -1.29
N ASP A 833 25.14 -14.98 -2.24
CA ASP A 833 24.37 -14.66 -3.45
C ASP A 833 23.66 -15.93 -3.97
N SER A 834 22.90 -15.85 -5.07
CA SER A 834 22.16 -16.98 -5.66
C SER A 834 23.03 -18.10 -6.26
N ARG A 835 24.37 -17.96 -6.24
CA ARG A 835 25.35 -18.99 -6.63
C ARG A 835 25.97 -19.69 -5.42
N SER A 836 26.01 -19.02 -4.26
CA SER A 836 26.53 -19.59 -3.01
C SER A 836 25.42 -20.08 -2.08
N PHE A 837 24.22 -19.48 -2.10
CA PHE A 837 23.05 -19.94 -1.36
C PHE A 837 21.98 -20.40 -2.36
N THR A 838 21.63 -21.69 -2.29
CA THR A 838 20.79 -22.38 -3.28
C THR A 838 19.76 -23.31 -2.63
N LEU A 839 18.69 -23.61 -3.35
CA LEU A 839 17.61 -24.50 -2.95
C LEU A 839 17.33 -25.50 -4.09
N VAL A 840 17.17 -26.79 -3.76
CA VAL A 840 16.72 -27.82 -4.70
C VAL A 840 15.52 -28.57 -4.15
N ASP A 841 14.67 -29.10 -5.02
CA ASP A 841 13.53 -29.96 -4.65
C ASP A 841 13.97 -31.41 -4.33
N SER A 842 13.00 -32.31 -4.10
CA SER A 842 13.27 -33.72 -3.79
C SER A 842 13.86 -34.52 -4.96
N HIS A 843 13.69 -34.05 -6.21
CA HIS A 843 14.27 -34.63 -7.42
C HIS A 843 15.69 -34.08 -7.70
N GLY A 844 16.14 -33.08 -6.92
CA GLY A 844 17.42 -32.40 -7.12
C GLY A 844 17.37 -31.28 -8.18
N ALA A 845 16.19 -30.89 -8.65
CA ALA A 845 16.01 -29.75 -9.54
C ALA A 845 16.21 -28.44 -8.76
N GLN A 846 16.97 -27.50 -9.32
CA GLN A 846 17.21 -26.20 -8.70
C GLN A 846 15.94 -25.35 -8.72
N VAL A 847 15.55 -24.84 -7.55
CA VAL A 847 14.49 -23.84 -7.41
C VAL A 847 15.11 -22.48 -7.73
N PRO A 848 14.61 -21.75 -8.75
CA PRO A 848 15.08 -20.39 -9.03
C PRO A 848 14.81 -19.48 -7.83
N ALA A 849 15.79 -18.67 -7.43
CA ALA A 849 15.68 -17.80 -6.26
C ALA A 849 16.60 -16.56 -6.34
N GLY A 850 16.12 -15.44 -5.79
CA GLY A 850 16.96 -14.30 -5.39
C GLY A 850 17.60 -14.55 -4.02
N VAL A 851 18.67 -13.82 -3.68
CA VAL A 851 19.35 -13.93 -2.38
C VAL A 851 19.83 -12.55 -1.94
N ASP A 852 19.38 -12.10 -0.77
CA ASP A 852 19.58 -10.72 -0.31
C ASP A 852 19.72 -10.61 1.21
N GLN A 853 20.47 -9.61 1.66
CA GLN A 853 20.59 -9.27 3.08
C GLN A 853 19.32 -8.54 3.56
N ILE A 854 18.72 -9.05 4.64
CA ILE A 854 17.47 -8.54 5.21
C ILE A 854 17.56 -8.20 6.71
N GLY A 855 18.75 -8.28 7.29
CA GLY A 855 19.01 -7.83 8.66
C GLY A 855 20.46 -8.01 9.08
N ASP A 856 20.72 -7.92 10.37
CA ASP A 856 22.07 -7.97 10.94
C ASP A 856 22.66 -9.38 10.81
N GLY A 857 23.48 -9.56 9.77
CA GLY A 857 24.02 -10.88 9.42
C GLY A 857 22.96 -11.86 8.92
N THR A 858 21.74 -11.41 8.59
CA THR A 858 20.66 -12.28 8.11
C THR A 858 20.49 -12.13 6.61
N TRP A 859 20.59 -13.25 5.89
CA TRP A 859 20.36 -13.33 4.44
C TRP A 859 19.20 -14.26 4.14
N GLY A 860 18.25 -13.80 3.34
CA GLY A 860 17.16 -14.61 2.80
C GLY A 860 17.47 -15.13 1.41
N LEU A 861 17.03 -16.35 1.13
CA LEU A 861 16.84 -16.92 -0.20
C LEU A 861 15.34 -16.85 -0.50
N PHE A 862 15.01 -16.17 -1.60
CA PHE A 862 13.68 -15.78 -2.02
C PHE A 862 13.30 -16.63 -3.24
N PRO A 863 12.59 -17.76 -3.07
CA PRO A 863 12.18 -18.59 -4.20
C PRO A 863 11.31 -17.78 -5.15
N GLY A 864 11.43 -18.03 -6.46
CA GLY A 864 10.65 -17.31 -7.46
C GLY A 864 9.15 -17.58 -7.31
N GLN A 865 8.79 -18.86 -7.14
CA GLN A 865 7.46 -19.25 -6.67
C GLN A 865 7.25 -18.75 -5.24
N VAL A 866 6.20 -17.95 -5.01
CA VAL A 866 5.90 -17.40 -3.69
C VAL A 866 5.53 -18.49 -2.68
N LEU A 867 4.84 -19.53 -3.14
CA LEU A 867 4.52 -20.72 -2.34
C LEU A 867 5.37 -21.89 -2.80
N LEU A 868 6.13 -22.46 -1.87
CA LEU A 868 6.76 -23.77 -2.03
C LEU A 868 5.67 -24.85 -2.02
N LYS A 869 5.80 -25.82 -2.93
CA LYS A 869 4.88 -26.95 -3.08
C LYS A 869 4.60 -27.67 -1.75
N ALA A 870 3.32 -27.78 -1.39
CA ALA A 870 2.85 -28.42 -0.17
C ALA A 870 3.31 -29.88 -0.05
N GLY A 871 3.80 -30.28 1.13
CA GLY A 871 4.30 -31.64 1.38
C GLY A 871 5.64 -32.00 0.70
N GLU A 872 6.22 -31.09 -0.08
CA GLU A 872 7.49 -31.31 -0.78
C GLU A 872 8.68 -31.18 0.18
N THR A 873 9.74 -31.96 -0.06
CA THR A 873 10.99 -31.86 0.70
C THR A 873 12.04 -31.13 -0.12
N TYR A 874 12.58 -30.05 0.44
CA TYR A 874 13.65 -29.28 -0.19
C TYR A 874 14.99 -29.52 0.49
N THR A 875 16.07 -29.34 -0.26
CA THR A 875 17.44 -29.32 0.25
C THR A 875 18.04 -27.94 -0.01
N ALA A 876 18.36 -27.20 1.05
CA ALA A 876 19.06 -25.94 0.97
C ALA A 876 20.58 -26.15 1.13
N ARG A 877 21.37 -25.33 0.45
CA ARG A 877 22.83 -25.37 0.48
C ARG A 877 23.42 -23.97 0.50
N LEU A 878 24.22 -23.68 1.52
CA LEU A 878 25.17 -22.58 1.55
C LEU A 878 26.57 -23.14 1.28
N LYS A 879 27.22 -22.66 0.23
CA LYS A 879 28.56 -23.06 -0.20
C LYS A 879 29.64 -22.55 0.77
N ALA A 880 30.71 -23.32 0.94
CA ALA A 880 31.94 -22.88 1.61
C ALA A 880 32.56 -21.65 0.93
N GLY A 881 33.39 -20.92 1.67
CA GLY A 881 34.07 -19.71 1.19
C GLY A 881 33.28 -18.42 1.39
N VAL A 882 32.21 -18.43 2.20
CA VAL A 882 31.60 -17.20 2.71
C VAL A 882 32.53 -16.64 3.78
N CYS A 883 33.03 -15.42 3.55
CA CYS A 883 34.05 -14.80 4.38
C CYS A 883 33.47 -13.61 5.16
N ASP A 884 33.94 -13.42 6.40
CA ASP A 884 33.69 -12.18 7.11
C ASP A 884 34.47 -11.00 6.51
N LEU A 885 34.18 -9.78 6.99
CA LEU A 885 34.85 -8.56 6.52
C LEU A 885 36.35 -8.48 6.91
N ALA A 886 36.85 -9.38 7.77
CA ALA A 886 38.26 -9.53 8.12
C ALA A 886 39.00 -10.62 7.31
N GLY A 887 38.27 -11.42 6.52
CA GLY A 887 38.81 -12.45 5.63
C GLY A 887 38.76 -13.89 6.17
N SER A 888 38.11 -14.14 7.31
CA SER A 888 37.93 -15.51 7.83
C SER A 888 36.73 -16.18 7.19
N CYS A 889 36.92 -17.34 6.54
CA CYS A 889 35.91 -17.97 5.69
C CYS A 889 35.39 -19.31 6.19
N THR A 890 34.12 -19.62 5.90
CA THR A 890 33.53 -20.95 6.10
C THR A 890 34.28 -22.00 5.29
N ARG A 891 34.59 -23.15 5.90
CA ARG A 891 35.47 -24.19 5.31
C ARG A 891 34.71 -25.37 4.67
N GLN A 892 33.42 -25.49 4.94
CA GLN A 892 32.57 -26.59 4.50
C GLN A 892 31.24 -26.03 4.03
N ASP A 893 30.62 -26.72 3.08
CA ASP A 893 29.25 -26.43 2.67
C ASP A 893 28.29 -26.81 3.81
N LEU A 894 27.34 -25.92 4.09
CA LEU A 894 26.22 -26.19 4.98
C LEU A 894 25.05 -26.66 4.12
N VAL A 895 24.64 -27.91 4.31
CA VAL A 895 23.53 -28.54 3.56
C VAL A 895 22.50 -29.05 4.56
N TRP A 896 21.24 -28.68 4.38
CA TRP A 896 20.14 -29.12 5.24
C TRP A 896 18.87 -29.39 4.44
N LYS A 897 17.99 -30.21 5.02
CA LYS A 897 16.68 -30.53 4.44
C LYS A 897 15.56 -30.04 5.33
N PHE A 898 14.43 -29.72 4.71
CA PHE A 898 13.16 -29.46 5.40
C PHE A 898 12.00 -29.91 4.51
N ALA A 899 10.85 -30.21 5.12
CA ALA A 899 9.60 -30.49 4.43
C ALA A 899 8.57 -29.39 4.69
N VAL A 900 7.92 -28.97 3.63
CA VAL A 900 6.84 -27.97 3.66
C VAL A 900 5.55 -28.64 4.13
N SER A 901 4.77 -27.96 4.97
CA SER A 901 3.49 -28.48 5.44
C SER A 901 2.55 -28.81 4.28
N LYS A 902 1.80 -29.90 4.43
CA LYS A 902 0.71 -30.27 3.49
C LYS A 902 -0.50 -29.36 3.62
N ASP A 903 -0.68 -28.78 4.80
CA ASP A 903 -1.79 -27.92 5.18
C ASP A 903 -1.24 -26.51 5.51
N PRO A 904 -1.66 -25.44 4.82
CA PRO A 904 -1.21 -24.08 5.11
C PRO A 904 -1.37 -23.66 6.57
N GLU A 905 -2.39 -24.17 7.27
CA GLU A 905 -2.68 -23.82 8.67
C GLU A 905 -1.78 -24.57 9.67
N GLN A 906 -1.14 -25.67 9.26
CA GLN A 906 -0.26 -26.49 10.10
C GLN A 906 1.23 -26.14 9.94
N GLY A 907 1.56 -25.06 9.23
CA GLY A 907 2.91 -24.53 9.16
C GLY A 907 3.44 -24.12 10.54
N SER A 908 4.75 -24.21 10.72
CA SER A 908 5.45 -23.98 11.99
C SER A 908 6.88 -23.47 11.79
N GLY A 909 7.38 -22.77 12.80
CA GLY A 909 8.74 -22.23 12.84
C GLY A 909 8.76 -20.76 13.25
N ASP A 910 9.96 -20.24 13.50
CA ASP A 910 10.19 -18.85 13.85
C ASP A 910 10.84 -18.15 12.65
N THR A 911 10.07 -17.33 11.93
CA THR A 911 10.57 -16.64 10.71
C THR A 911 11.38 -15.38 11.04
N SER A 912 11.49 -14.99 12.32
CA SER A 912 12.11 -13.74 12.79
C SER A 912 13.47 -13.41 12.16
N VAL A 913 13.70 -12.11 11.95
CA VAL A 913 15.02 -11.55 11.64
C VAL A 913 15.62 -11.01 12.96
N PRO A 914 16.64 -11.66 13.56
CA PRO A 914 17.23 -11.22 14.81
C PRO A 914 18.15 -10.00 14.61
N ALA A 915 18.10 -9.05 15.53
CA ALA A 915 19.02 -7.92 15.58
C ALA A 915 20.38 -8.28 16.22
N GLY A 916 21.42 -7.53 15.87
CA GLY A 916 22.73 -7.57 16.51
C GLY A 916 23.56 -8.83 16.26
N PHE A 917 23.46 -9.43 15.07
CA PHE A 917 24.22 -10.63 14.66
C PHE A 917 24.03 -11.83 15.60
N LYS A 918 22.91 -11.86 16.33
CA LYS A 918 22.54 -12.95 17.23
C LYS A 918 22.04 -14.13 16.41
N LEU A 919 22.64 -15.29 16.65
CA LEU A 919 22.16 -16.54 16.07
C LEU A 919 20.87 -16.99 16.78
N PRO A 920 19.82 -17.42 16.05
CA PRO A 920 18.60 -17.92 16.67
C PRO A 920 18.87 -19.20 17.46
N VAL A 921 18.17 -19.35 18.59
CA VAL A 921 18.23 -20.56 19.40
C VAL A 921 17.35 -21.63 18.76
N GLN A 922 17.96 -22.62 18.11
CA GLN A 922 17.24 -23.78 17.61
C GLN A 922 16.81 -24.69 18.78
N GLU A 923 15.49 -24.90 18.94
CA GLU A 923 14.95 -25.98 19.76
C GLU A 923 15.33 -27.32 19.13
N ARG A 924 16.40 -27.95 19.65
CA ARG A 924 16.77 -29.31 19.26
C ARG A 924 15.71 -30.26 19.80
N SER A 925 14.94 -30.90 18.92
CA SER A 925 14.04 -31.98 19.33
C SER A 925 14.87 -33.06 20.04
N GLU A 926 14.68 -33.23 21.35
CA GLU A 926 15.30 -34.34 22.06
C GLU A 926 14.78 -35.65 21.46
N SER A 927 15.69 -36.45 20.89
CA SER A 927 15.38 -37.81 20.46
C SER A 927 14.72 -38.56 21.62
N PRO A 928 13.59 -39.26 21.42
CA PRO A 928 12.79 -39.79 22.51
C PRO A 928 13.62 -40.79 23.33
N ARG A 929 14.05 -40.38 24.53
CA ARG A 929 14.67 -41.31 25.49
C ARG A 929 13.60 -42.29 25.91
N THR A 930 13.90 -43.58 25.73
CA THR A 930 13.03 -44.69 26.13
C THR A 930 12.71 -44.60 27.62
N ALA A 931 11.48 -44.20 27.95
CA ALA A 931 11.01 -44.13 29.32
C ALA A 931 10.75 -45.54 29.89
N ALA A 932 11.77 -46.12 30.54
CA ALA A 932 11.59 -47.27 31.41
C ALA A 932 10.78 -46.85 32.65
N ALA A 933 9.91 -47.75 33.12
CA ALA A 933 8.82 -47.39 34.02
C ALA A 933 9.21 -47.27 35.51
N SER A 934 8.64 -46.28 36.21
CA SER A 934 8.27 -46.39 37.63
C SER A 934 7.19 -45.36 38.02
N ARG A 935 6.01 -45.83 38.43
CA ARG A 935 5.02 -45.05 39.23
C ARG A 935 5.30 -45.29 40.72
N PRO A 936 5.08 -44.29 41.60
CA PRO A 936 3.77 -44.09 42.24
C PRO A 936 3.34 -42.61 42.20
N GLY A 937 2.10 -42.19 42.47
CA GLY A 937 0.90 -42.85 43.00
C GLY A 937 0.10 -41.79 43.77
N VAL A 938 -1.00 -41.28 43.20
CA VAL A 938 -1.78 -40.17 43.78
C VAL A 938 -3.17 -40.62 44.20
N VAL A 939 -3.53 -40.30 45.44
CA VAL A 939 -4.80 -40.63 46.09
C VAL A 939 -5.90 -39.68 45.61
N LYS A 940 -7.08 -40.23 45.27
CA LYS A 940 -8.30 -39.44 45.05
C LYS A 940 -8.89 -38.98 46.38
N VAL A 941 -9.31 -37.72 46.47
CA VAL A 941 -10.40 -37.29 47.35
C VAL A 941 -11.38 -36.45 46.54
N ALA A 942 -12.67 -36.59 46.81
CA ALA A 942 -13.76 -36.05 46.00
C ALA A 942 -14.43 -34.83 46.64
N LYS A 943 -15.16 -34.08 45.78
CA LYS A 943 -16.20 -33.09 46.06
C LYS A 943 -16.55 -32.79 47.53
N LYS A 944 -16.41 -31.52 47.89
CA LYS A 944 -17.58 -30.73 48.28
C LYS A 944 -17.51 -29.35 47.64
#